data_AF-A0A8H7DC80-F1
#
_entry.id   AF-A0A8H7DC80-F1
#
_cell.length_a   1.000
_cell.length_b   1.000
_cell.length_c   1.000
_cell.angle_alpha   90.00
_cell.angle_beta   90.00
_cell.angle_gamma   90.00
#
_symmetry.space_group_name_H-M   'P 1'
#
loop_
_entity.id
_entity.type
_entity.pdbx_description
1 polymer ?
#
loop_
_entity_poly.entity_id
_entity_poly.type
_entity_poly.pdbx_seq_one_letter_code
_entity_poly.pdbx_strand_id
1 'polypeptide(L)'
;MPNIIRHLRSFGYIQDSYIKGILASSLFPSASVYCKMLGPLSFLVLSPILLGAATLIQPSANSAKCLTAASNTDGAAVEIEDCVSGGSTSQNWTITEGTLQLFGTKCLDVTNGVTTNGNKMQIWTCATGNTNQMWTVSENTIQWTGHSICLDLTNGVTTNGNVMQIWTCTGGINQQWISTISTSNPSTLQQILAANGISALFPGNSGYATAAQAYNQRFTISPAAIAYPTTVQQVSEAVAAGTAQKMQAVARSGGHSYIANGLGGASGALVIDMSMMKAITVRSSNNTALIETGNRLGDIALALNNAGRAIPHGTSPYVGIGGHSGYGGFGFTSRAWGLTLDTIKSATVVLANGTIAAASSTVNPDLFWAIRGASPSFGIVTSIEVQTFAAPASATVFQYGWDSMDITTASNAIAALQTFAATNISAQFGAELVFAKGPSNSHVNVGLTGAWYGAANLFSSTIAPYLSTLPTPSWSTITPGSYINSVSILANSQPLNTSTATETRNTFYTKSLMTPSGSPMSSAAIEAFVTYMATQGFSSDTDWFVEVELYGGSNSAINAVPLDLTAFAKRDTLFTIQFYASSEDDLPPYPADGFSFLDGMVSSIISNSPVNWSYGAHLNYIDDMLGANASALYYGSHYARLQSIKAAMDPLDTFRFPVGVST
;
A
#
# COMPACT_ATOMS: atom_id res chain seq x y z
N MET A 1 21.21 -10.89 34.93
CA MET A 1 20.59 -9.57 35.18
C MET A 1 19.29 -9.57 34.39
N PRO A 2 18.11 -9.32 34.98
CA PRO A 2 16.87 -9.81 34.35
C PRO A 2 16.47 -8.95 33.15
N ASN A 3 16.10 -9.64 32.08
CA ASN A 3 15.95 -9.19 30.69
C ASN A 3 14.84 -8.15 30.44
N ILE A 4 14.02 -7.78 31.42
CA ILE A 4 13.09 -6.63 31.34
C ILE A 4 13.86 -5.30 31.23
N ILE A 5 15.03 -5.19 31.87
CA ILE A 5 15.77 -3.93 31.98
C ILE A 5 16.54 -3.59 30.70
N ARG A 6 16.87 -4.58 29.85
CA ARG A 6 17.63 -4.34 28.60
C ARG A 6 16.78 -3.66 27.52
N HIS A 7 15.45 -3.79 27.56
CA HIS A 7 14.53 -3.04 26.71
C HIS A 7 14.06 -1.70 27.32
N LEU A 8 14.28 -1.47 28.63
CA LEU A 8 13.80 -0.28 29.35
C LEU A 8 14.91 0.70 29.80
N ARG A 9 16.18 0.51 29.44
CA ARG A 9 17.31 1.36 29.88
C ARG A 9 18.26 1.84 28.77
N SER A 10 17.74 2.42 27.70
CA SER A 10 18.59 3.07 26.69
C SER A 10 18.24 4.54 26.42
N PHE A 11 17.86 5.36 27.42
CA PHE A 11 17.60 6.80 27.21
C PHE A 11 18.04 7.73 28.34
N GLY A 12 18.74 8.81 27.94
CA GLY A 12 18.96 10.08 28.66
C GLY A 12 19.98 10.94 27.89
N TYR A 13 19.95 12.27 27.79
CA TYR A 13 19.00 13.37 28.08
C TYR A 13 19.65 14.68 27.51
N ILE A 14 18.84 15.72 27.18
CA ILE A 14 19.16 17.18 26.97
C ILE A 14 19.90 17.56 25.65
N GLN A 15 19.35 18.27 24.63
CA GLN A 15 18.67 19.58 24.39
C GLN A 15 19.57 20.82 24.10
N ASP A 16 19.05 21.64 23.16
CA ASP A 16 19.32 23.05 22.75
C ASP A 16 20.14 23.29 21.45
N SER A 17 19.77 24.18 20.50
CA SER A 17 18.63 25.09 20.29
C SER A 17 18.77 25.80 18.90
N TYR A 18 17.76 26.59 18.50
CA TYR A 18 17.75 27.74 17.55
C TYR A 18 16.97 27.69 16.20
N ILE A 19 15.82 28.39 16.25
CA ILE A 19 15.25 29.44 15.35
C ILE A 19 14.89 29.14 13.88
N LYS A 20 13.59 29.33 13.56
CA LYS A 20 13.11 29.89 12.29
C LYS A 20 12.02 30.94 12.52
N GLY A 21 12.08 32.02 11.74
CA GLY A 21 10.99 32.96 11.40
C GLY A 21 11.07 33.23 9.88
N ILE A 22 10.08 33.69 9.12
CA ILE A 22 8.81 34.40 9.34
C ILE A 22 7.90 34.12 8.11
N LEU A 23 6.59 34.31 8.35
CA LEU A 23 5.35 34.52 7.54
C LEU A 23 5.52 35.14 6.12
N ALA A 24 4.56 35.19 5.17
CA ALA A 24 3.10 35.28 5.21
C ALA A 24 2.46 35.16 3.78
N SER A 25 1.12 34.92 3.75
CA SER A 25 0.08 35.49 2.83
C SER A 25 0.11 35.19 1.31
N SER A 26 -0.97 35.04 0.52
CA SER A 26 -2.43 35.13 0.70
C SER A 26 -3.15 34.83 -0.66
N LEU A 27 -4.33 34.18 -0.60
CA LEU A 27 -5.64 34.42 -1.29
C LEU A 27 -5.67 34.71 -2.83
N PHE A 28 -6.48 34.03 -3.67
CA PHE A 28 -7.93 34.23 -3.92
C PHE A 28 -8.48 33.27 -5.05
N PRO A 29 -9.78 33.23 -5.42
CA PRO A 29 -10.53 31.96 -5.59
C PRO A 29 -11.26 31.73 -6.95
N SER A 30 -11.78 30.50 -7.07
CA SER A 30 -13.06 30.05 -7.68
C SER A 30 -13.41 30.35 -9.16
N ALA A 31 -13.80 29.28 -9.88
CA ALA A 31 -15.06 29.22 -10.63
C ALA A 31 -15.45 27.76 -10.92
N SER A 32 -16.75 27.48 -10.85
CA SER A 32 -17.41 26.19 -11.03
C SER A 32 -18.29 26.25 -12.29
N VAL A 33 -18.79 25.08 -12.75
CA VAL A 33 -20.15 24.81 -13.29
C VAL A 33 -20.24 24.14 -14.69
N TYR A 34 -20.66 22.86 -14.63
CA TYR A 34 -21.62 22.10 -15.48
C TYR A 34 -21.33 21.81 -16.98
N CYS A 35 -21.48 20.52 -17.37
CA CYS A 35 -22.65 20.08 -18.15
C CYS A 35 -22.88 18.54 -18.11
N LYS A 36 -24.15 18.15 -18.25
CA LYS A 36 -24.78 16.83 -18.08
C LYS A 36 -24.91 16.06 -19.41
N MET A 37 -24.90 14.72 -19.26
CA MET A 37 -25.66 13.66 -19.97
C MET A 37 -25.67 13.61 -21.51
N LEU A 38 -25.44 12.41 -22.06
CA LEU A 38 -26.37 11.70 -22.95
C LEU A 38 -25.97 10.21 -23.08
N GLY A 39 -26.99 9.34 -23.13
CA GLY A 39 -26.90 7.87 -23.13
C GLY A 39 -26.67 7.22 -24.50
N PRO A 40 -26.78 5.88 -24.59
CA PRO A 40 -25.97 5.06 -25.49
C PRO A 40 -26.63 4.79 -26.85
N LEU A 41 -25.82 4.77 -27.91
CA LEU A 41 -26.17 4.27 -29.23
C LEU A 41 -25.32 3.04 -29.55
N SER A 42 -26.00 1.92 -29.78
CA SER A 42 -25.43 0.68 -30.31
C SER A 42 -24.87 0.90 -31.71
N PHE A 43 -23.63 0.47 -31.96
CA PHE A 43 -23.05 0.40 -33.30
C PHE A 43 -22.65 -1.03 -33.65
N LEU A 44 -23.05 -1.43 -34.87
CA LEU A 44 -22.56 -2.60 -35.58
C LEU A 44 -21.03 -2.54 -35.74
N VAL A 45 -20.39 -3.71 -35.67
CA VAL A 45 -18.96 -3.89 -35.88
C VAL A 45 -18.63 -3.68 -37.36
N LEU A 46 -18.14 -2.48 -37.69
CA LEU A 46 -17.30 -2.21 -38.85
C LEU A 46 -15.84 -2.28 -38.38
N SER A 47 -14.97 -2.91 -39.16
CA SER A 47 -13.53 -3.03 -38.90
C SER A 47 -12.94 -1.69 -38.45
N PRO A 48 -12.22 -1.62 -37.32
CA PRO A 48 -11.72 -0.34 -36.83
C PRO A 48 -10.56 0.12 -37.72
N ILE A 49 -10.71 1.33 -38.27
CA ILE A 49 -9.58 2.16 -38.67
C ILE A 49 -8.65 2.27 -37.44
N LEU A 50 -7.37 1.93 -37.61
CA LEU A 50 -6.32 1.86 -36.57
C LEU A 50 -5.97 3.24 -35.97
N LEU A 51 -6.92 3.93 -35.35
CA LEU A 51 -6.65 5.19 -34.67
C LEU A 51 -5.86 4.93 -33.38
N GLY A 52 -4.68 5.53 -33.25
CA GLY A 52 -3.90 5.54 -32.01
C GLY A 52 -2.95 4.35 -31.76
N ALA A 53 -2.89 3.36 -32.64
CA ALA A 53 -1.93 2.25 -32.52
C ALA A 53 -0.62 2.55 -33.28
N ALA A 54 0.51 2.14 -32.71
CA ALA A 54 1.80 2.15 -33.42
C ALA A 54 1.70 1.23 -34.65
N THR A 55 2.01 1.79 -35.82
CA THR A 55 1.75 1.20 -37.13
C THR A 55 3.00 1.30 -38.00
N LEU A 56 3.40 0.19 -38.61
CA LEU A 56 4.39 0.19 -39.68
C LEU A 56 3.68 0.51 -40.99
N ILE A 57 4.23 1.47 -41.74
CA ILE A 57 3.75 1.85 -43.07
C ILE A 57 4.75 1.30 -44.09
N GLN A 58 4.32 0.36 -44.91
CA GLN A 58 5.18 -0.42 -45.79
C GLN A 58 4.76 -0.19 -47.25
N PRO A 59 5.68 0.02 -48.20
CA PRO A 59 5.29 0.13 -49.60
C PRO A 59 4.76 -1.22 -50.09
N SER A 60 3.64 -1.23 -50.82
CA SER A 60 3.05 -2.46 -51.36
C SER A 60 3.98 -3.18 -52.34
N ALA A 61 4.92 -2.45 -52.95
CA ALA A 61 5.97 -2.99 -53.79
C ALA A 61 6.98 -3.88 -53.04
N ASN A 62 7.18 -3.66 -51.72
CA ASN A 62 8.06 -4.48 -50.88
C ASN A 62 7.73 -4.29 -49.39
N SER A 63 7.00 -5.25 -48.82
CA SER A 63 6.63 -5.23 -47.40
C SER A 63 7.79 -5.46 -46.42
N ALA A 64 9.00 -5.76 -46.90
CA ALA A 64 10.18 -5.80 -46.03
C ALA A 64 10.76 -4.40 -45.75
N LYS A 65 10.23 -3.36 -46.40
CA LYS A 65 10.63 -1.96 -46.20
C LYS A 65 9.58 -1.19 -45.40
N CYS A 66 10.02 -0.24 -44.60
CA CYS A 66 9.19 0.57 -43.72
C CYS A 66 9.49 2.06 -43.91
N LEU A 67 8.43 2.88 -43.93
CA LEU A 67 8.51 4.33 -43.90
C LEU A 67 9.25 4.76 -42.63
N THR A 68 10.35 5.46 -42.78
CA THR A 68 11.32 5.74 -41.72
C THR A 68 11.70 7.21 -41.72
N ALA A 69 11.78 7.85 -40.56
CA ALA A 69 12.43 9.15 -40.46
C ALA A 69 13.93 9.00 -40.20
N ALA A 70 14.76 9.69 -40.97
CA ALA A 70 16.23 9.59 -40.89
C ALA A 70 16.80 10.00 -39.51
N SER A 71 16.12 10.90 -38.80
CA SER A 71 16.46 11.32 -37.42
C SER A 71 15.24 11.96 -36.73
N ASN A 72 15.35 12.28 -35.43
CA ASN A 72 14.34 13.02 -34.68
C ASN A 72 14.64 14.54 -34.63
N THR A 73 14.84 15.16 -35.80
CA THR A 73 15.05 16.61 -35.94
C THR A 73 14.09 17.18 -36.97
N ASP A 74 13.61 18.40 -36.78
CA ASP A 74 12.78 19.08 -37.77
C ASP A 74 13.54 19.21 -39.10
N GLY A 75 12.87 18.85 -40.19
CA GLY A 75 13.47 18.78 -41.52
C GLY A 75 14.19 17.49 -41.85
N ALA A 76 14.20 16.49 -40.94
CA ALA A 76 14.75 15.18 -41.27
C ALA A 76 13.94 14.52 -42.39
N ALA A 77 14.64 13.93 -43.35
CA ALA A 77 14.04 13.25 -44.48
C ALA A 77 13.18 12.06 -44.02
N VAL A 78 12.07 11.83 -44.74
CA VAL A 78 11.31 10.59 -44.63
C VAL A 78 11.69 9.70 -45.79
N GLU A 79 12.20 8.51 -45.48
CA GLU A 79 12.75 7.54 -46.42
C GLU A 79 12.15 6.16 -46.18
N ILE A 80 12.60 5.15 -46.94
CA ILE A 80 12.33 3.75 -46.62
C ILE A 80 13.61 3.06 -46.15
N GLU A 81 13.48 2.23 -45.13
CA GLU A 81 14.55 1.37 -44.60
C GLU A 81 14.04 -0.05 -44.46
N ASP A 82 14.92 -1.02 -44.22
CA ASP A 82 14.50 -2.35 -43.79
C ASP A 82 13.63 -2.24 -42.53
N CYS A 83 12.49 -2.93 -42.53
CA CYS A 83 11.63 -3.00 -41.36
C CYS A 83 12.39 -3.66 -40.20
N VAL A 84 12.47 -2.96 -39.07
CA VAL A 84 12.92 -3.54 -37.81
C VAL A 84 11.78 -4.39 -37.24
N SER A 85 12.09 -5.58 -36.71
CA SER A 85 11.07 -6.43 -36.07
C SER A 85 10.35 -5.67 -34.94
N GLY A 86 9.04 -5.47 -35.07
CA GLY A 86 8.24 -4.64 -34.15
C GLY A 86 8.47 -3.12 -34.25
N GLY A 87 9.19 -2.65 -35.27
CA GLY A 87 9.44 -1.24 -35.57
C GLY A 87 10.36 -0.52 -34.59
N SER A 88 11.26 0.32 -35.13
CA SER A 88 11.98 1.32 -34.34
C SER A 88 11.10 2.53 -34.04
N THR A 89 11.53 3.41 -33.13
CA THR A 89 10.86 4.70 -32.88
C THR A 89 10.80 5.60 -34.13
N SER A 90 11.72 5.40 -35.10
CA SER A 90 11.72 6.08 -36.39
C SER A 90 10.80 5.43 -37.45
N GLN A 91 10.24 4.25 -37.18
CA GLN A 91 9.37 3.47 -38.08
C GLN A 91 7.94 3.32 -37.54
N ASN A 92 7.71 3.58 -36.26
CA ASN A 92 6.41 3.42 -35.60
C ASN A 92 5.58 4.70 -35.74
N TRP A 93 4.70 4.71 -36.73
CA TRP A 93 3.78 5.81 -37.00
C TRP A 93 2.48 5.62 -36.23
N THR A 94 1.90 6.71 -35.74
CA THR A 94 0.58 6.72 -35.13
C THR A 94 -0.34 7.57 -35.99
N ILE A 95 -1.42 6.98 -36.46
CA ILE A 95 -2.41 7.67 -37.28
C ILE A 95 -3.46 8.24 -36.32
N THR A 96 -3.55 9.57 -36.22
CA THR A 96 -4.49 10.25 -35.32
C THR A 96 -5.05 11.50 -35.99
N GLU A 97 -6.37 11.68 -35.94
CA GLU A 97 -7.04 12.94 -36.32
C GLU A 97 -6.52 13.60 -37.63
N GLY A 98 -6.24 12.78 -38.64
CA GLY A 98 -5.72 13.26 -39.93
C GLY A 98 -4.23 13.61 -39.94
N THR A 99 -3.42 13.13 -39.01
CA THR A 99 -1.96 13.28 -39.00
C THR A 99 -1.28 11.92 -38.90
N LEU A 100 -0.07 11.80 -39.44
CA LEU A 100 0.82 10.66 -39.23
C LEU A 100 1.95 11.11 -38.31
N GLN A 101 1.95 10.59 -37.08
CA GLN A 101 2.86 11.05 -36.03
C GLN A 101 3.92 10.00 -35.68
N LEU A 102 5.10 10.45 -35.25
CA LEU A 102 6.14 9.63 -34.67
C LEU A 102 6.93 10.43 -33.61
N PHE A 103 7.79 9.75 -32.85
CA PHE A 103 8.58 10.38 -31.76
C PHE A 103 7.75 11.21 -30.75
N GLY A 104 6.44 10.95 -30.65
CA GLY A 104 5.48 11.64 -29.78
C GLY A 104 5.14 13.09 -30.16
N THR A 105 5.97 13.78 -30.97
CA THR A 105 5.82 15.21 -31.28
C THR A 105 6.04 15.57 -32.75
N LYS A 106 6.38 14.61 -33.61
CA LYS A 106 6.73 14.85 -35.01
C LYS A 106 5.65 14.32 -35.93
N CYS A 107 5.37 15.05 -37.00
CA CYS A 107 4.35 14.74 -37.99
C CYS A 107 5.01 14.59 -39.37
N LEU A 108 4.47 13.69 -40.20
CA LEU A 108 4.78 13.63 -41.63
C LEU A 108 4.37 14.96 -42.27
N ASP A 109 5.31 15.62 -42.95
CA ASP A 109 5.16 16.99 -43.42
C ASP A 109 5.62 17.09 -44.89
N VAL A 110 4.79 17.74 -45.71
CA VAL A 110 5.20 18.12 -47.07
C VAL A 110 6.15 19.31 -46.97
N THR A 111 7.41 19.11 -47.35
CA THR A 111 8.46 20.14 -47.20
C THR A 111 8.02 21.48 -47.78
N ASN A 112 7.96 22.50 -46.91
CA ASN A 112 7.53 23.87 -47.22
C ASN A 112 6.12 24.00 -47.85
N GLY A 113 5.28 22.96 -47.78
CA GLY A 113 3.94 22.96 -48.38
C GLY A 113 3.92 23.08 -49.91
N VAL A 114 5.02 22.71 -50.58
CA VAL A 114 5.13 22.82 -52.04
C VAL A 114 4.35 21.68 -52.71
N THR A 115 3.47 22.02 -53.65
CA THR A 115 2.57 21.07 -54.36
C THR A 115 3.16 20.47 -55.63
N THR A 116 4.40 20.81 -56.00
CA THR A 116 5.05 20.30 -57.21
C THR A 116 5.37 18.81 -57.06
N ASN A 117 4.99 18.02 -58.06
CA ASN A 117 5.36 16.60 -58.14
C ASN A 117 6.87 16.41 -57.95
N GLY A 118 7.25 15.49 -57.07
CA GLY A 118 8.63 15.21 -56.72
C GLY A 118 9.15 15.99 -55.51
N ASN A 119 8.38 16.91 -54.93
CA ASN A 119 8.75 17.56 -53.67
C ASN A 119 8.92 16.50 -52.56
N LYS A 120 9.97 16.65 -51.75
CA LYS A 120 10.37 15.62 -50.79
C LYS A 120 9.63 15.71 -49.47
N MET A 121 9.49 14.57 -48.82
CA MET A 121 8.87 14.45 -47.51
C MET A 121 9.89 14.69 -46.40
N GLN A 122 9.44 15.33 -45.34
CA GLN A 122 10.19 15.51 -44.11
C GLN A 122 9.32 15.19 -42.90
N ILE A 123 9.93 15.15 -41.72
CA ILE A 123 9.20 15.29 -40.46
C ILE A 123 9.35 16.70 -39.91
N TRP A 124 8.32 17.18 -39.23
CA TRP A 124 8.35 18.45 -38.53
C TRP A 124 7.54 18.38 -37.24
N THR A 125 7.83 19.23 -36.26
CA THR A 125 7.04 19.34 -35.03
C THR A 125 5.56 19.51 -35.37
N CYS A 126 4.71 18.65 -34.80
CA CYS A 126 3.27 18.66 -35.01
C CYS A 126 2.68 20.00 -34.58
N ALA A 127 1.92 20.64 -35.45
CA ALA A 127 1.29 21.93 -35.18
C ALA A 127 -0.21 21.87 -35.53
N THR A 128 -1.05 22.29 -34.57
CA THR A 128 -2.50 22.31 -34.75
C THR A 128 -2.87 23.20 -35.93
N GLY A 129 -3.63 22.66 -36.90
CA GLY A 129 -4.06 23.39 -38.09
C GLY A 129 -3.01 23.58 -39.18
N ASN A 130 -1.81 22.97 -39.05
CA ASN A 130 -0.82 22.99 -40.12
C ASN A 130 -1.25 22.08 -41.27
N THR A 131 -1.69 22.68 -42.38
CA THR A 131 -2.20 21.96 -43.56
C THR A 131 -1.15 21.03 -44.19
N ASN A 132 0.15 21.28 -44.01
CA ASN A 132 1.22 20.45 -44.59
C ASN A 132 1.33 19.07 -43.92
N GLN A 133 0.70 18.91 -42.76
CA GLN A 133 0.77 17.71 -41.90
C GLN A 133 -0.53 16.91 -41.91
N MET A 134 -1.52 17.34 -42.71
CA MET A 134 -2.86 16.76 -42.73
C MET A 134 -2.99 15.71 -43.82
N TRP A 135 -3.25 14.45 -43.45
CA TRP A 135 -3.32 13.30 -44.35
C TRP A 135 -4.64 12.55 -44.21
N THR A 136 -5.20 12.18 -45.35
CA THR A 136 -6.33 11.26 -45.45
C THR A 136 -5.77 9.88 -45.76
N VAL A 137 -5.81 8.99 -44.76
CA VAL A 137 -5.37 7.60 -44.91
C VAL A 137 -6.55 6.72 -45.27
N SER A 138 -6.49 6.12 -46.46
CA SER A 138 -7.43 5.10 -46.94
C SER A 138 -6.83 3.70 -46.79
N GLU A 139 -7.54 2.65 -47.21
CA GLU A 139 -7.09 1.25 -47.06
C GLU A 139 -5.67 0.99 -47.60
N ASN A 140 -5.31 1.61 -48.73
CA ASN A 140 -4.00 1.42 -49.35
C ASN A 140 -3.33 2.73 -49.82
N THR A 141 -3.85 3.90 -49.47
CA THR A 141 -3.38 5.19 -50.02
C THR A 141 -3.28 6.24 -48.92
N ILE A 142 -2.23 7.05 -48.97
CA ILE A 142 -2.01 8.16 -48.04
C ILE A 142 -2.03 9.44 -48.87
N GLN A 143 -3.13 10.18 -48.79
CA GLN A 143 -3.38 11.38 -49.58
C GLN A 143 -3.19 12.63 -48.75
N TRP A 144 -2.54 13.65 -49.31
CA TRP A 144 -2.45 14.96 -48.68
C TRP A 144 -3.84 15.62 -48.66
N THR A 145 -4.36 15.89 -47.46
CA THR A 145 -5.76 16.34 -47.27
C THR A 145 -5.99 17.66 -48.00
N GLY A 146 -7.11 17.73 -48.73
CA GLY A 146 -7.47 18.90 -49.54
C GLY A 146 -6.73 19.00 -50.88
N HIS A 147 -5.87 18.03 -51.22
CA HIS A 147 -5.08 18.02 -52.46
C HIS A 147 -5.26 16.70 -53.21
N SER A 148 -5.15 16.69 -54.54
CA SER A 148 -5.12 15.46 -55.36
C SER A 148 -3.71 14.87 -55.46
N ILE A 149 -2.99 14.86 -54.33
CA ILE A 149 -1.56 14.53 -54.22
C ILE A 149 -1.40 13.44 -53.14
N CYS A 150 -0.61 12.41 -53.45
CA CYS A 150 -0.42 11.23 -52.63
C CYS A 150 1.05 11.11 -52.19
N LEU A 151 1.27 10.43 -51.06
CA LEU A 151 2.60 9.95 -50.66
C LEU A 151 3.07 8.92 -51.68
N ASP A 152 4.27 9.16 -52.22
CA ASP A 152 4.82 8.46 -53.38
C ASP A 152 6.23 7.95 -53.06
N LEU A 153 6.43 6.65 -53.26
CA LEU A 153 7.73 6.02 -53.26
C LEU A 153 8.48 6.46 -54.51
N THR A 154 9.52 7.28 -54.32
CA THR A 154 10.28 7.89 -55.43
C THR A 154 10.72 6.85 -56.44
N ASN A 155 10.19 6.96 -57.67
CA ASN A 155 10.46 6.07 -58.81
C ASN A 155 10.18 4.58 -58.54
N GLY A 156 9.40 4.24 -57.50
CA GLY A 156 9.15 2.85 -57.08
C GLY A 156 10.40 2.10 -56.60
N VAL A 157 11.49 2.80 -56.30
CA VAL A 157 12.78 2.19 -55.90
C VAL A 157 12.73 1.74 -54.44
N THR A 158 13.02 0.47 -54.17
CA THR A 158 12.92 -0.12 -52.82
C THR A 158 14.27 -0.25 -52.10
N THR A 159 15.28 0.55 -52.46
CA THR A 159 16.59 0.57 -51.79
C THR A 159 16.50 1.41 -50.52
N ASN A 160 17.21 1.00 -49.45
CA ASN A 160 17.33 1.80 -48.22
C ASN A 160 17.83 3.21 -48.52
N GLY A 161 17.34 4.20 -47.77
CA GLY A 161 17.64 5.61 -47.96
C GLY A 161 16.92 6.27 -49.14
N ASN A 162 16.03 5.57 -49.86
CA ASN A 162 15.22 6.23 -50.89
C ASN A 162 14.24 7.18 -50.22
N VAL A 163 14.41 8.49 -50.44
CA VAL A 163 13.59 9.53 -49.81
C VAL A 163 12.22 9.61 -50.47
N MET A 164 11.16 9.66 -49.67
CA MET A 164 9.78 9.76 -50.14
C MET A 164 9.50 11.12 -50.76
N GLN A 165 8.53 11.15 -51.67
CA GLN A 165 8.07 12.38 -52.30
C GLN A 165 6.55 12.44 -52.30
N ILE A 166 6.03 13.57 -52.73
CA ILE A 166 4.64 13.69 -53.17
C ILE A 166 4.54 13.56 -54.69
N TRP A 167 3.42 13.02 -55.15
CA TRP A 167 3.05 13.02 -56.57
C TRP A 167 1.53 13.06 -56.73
N THR A 168 1.04 13.54 -57.87
CA THR A 168 -0.39 13.45 -58.21
C THR A 168 -0.89 12.02 -58.00
N CYS A 169 -2.04 11.86 -57.35
CA CYS A 169 -2.59 10.53 -57.08
C CYS A 169 -2.94 9.84 -58.41
N THR A 170 -2.23 8.76 -58.74
CA THR A 170 -2.42 7.94 -59.95
C THR A 170 -2.97 6.55 -59.65
N GLY A 171 -2.88 6.11 -58.38
CA GLY A 171 -3.19 4.74 -57.99
C GLY A 171 -2.11 3.71 -58.35
N GLY A 172 -0.96 4.17 -58.85
CA GLY A 172 0.20 3.32 -59.15
C GLY A 172 0.74 2.60 -57.92
N ILE A 173 1.45 1.48 -58.13
CA ILE A 173 1.97 0.62 -57.05
C ILE A 173 2.91 1.36 -56.09
N ASN A 174 3.60 2.40 -56.58
CA ASN A 174 4.49 3.26 -55.79
C ASN A 174 3.73 4.28 -54.92
N GLN A 175 2.40 4.31 -54.97
CA GLN A 175 1.54 5.12 -54.08
C GLN A 175 0.65 4.24 -53.19
N GLN A 176 0.87 2.91 -53.23
CA GLN A 176 0.11 1.95 -52.45
C GLN A 176 0.88 1.54 -51.20
N TRP A 177 0.24 1.63 -50.04
CA TRP A 177 0.86 1.42 -48.72
C TRP A 177 0.10 0.37 -47.92
N ILE A 178 0.82 -0.51 -47.25
CA ILE A 178 0.30 -1.49 -46.30
C ILE A 178 0.55 -0.94 -44.90
N SER A 179 -0.50 -0.86 -44.10
CA SER A 179 -0.41 -0.48 -42.68
C SER A 179 -0.57 -1.72 -41.81
N THR A 180 0.50 -2.12 -41.11
CA THR A 180 0.46 -3.24 -40.16
C THR A 180 0.61 -2.73 -38.74
N ILE A 181 -0.16 -3.26 -37.79
CA ILE A 181 0.04 -2.96 -36.37
C ILE A 181 1.45 -3.40 -36.02
N SER A 182 2.27 -2.44 -35.58
CA SER A 182 3.60 -2.73 -35.12
C SER A 182 3.49 -3.49 -33.80
N THR A 183 3.83 -4.78 -33.81
CA THR A 183 4.02 -5.54 -32.58
C THR A 183 5.37 -5.16 -32.00
N SER A 184 5.51 -3.91 -31.54
CA SER A 184 6.72 -3.49 -30.84
C SER A 184 7.00 -4.47 -29.72
N ASN A 185 8.27 -4.91 -29.61
CA ASN A 185 8.78 -5.50 -28.38
C ASN A 185 8.21 -4.69 -27.21
N PRO A 186 7.57 -5.32 -26.21
CA PRO A 186 7.00 -4.58 -25.10
C PRO A 186 8.10 -3.69 -24.54
N SER A 187 7.88 -2.37 -24.53
CA SER A 187 8.76 -1.42 -23.88
C SER A 187 9.11 -2.00 -22.51
N THR A 188 10.40 -2.16 -22.22
CA THR A 188 10.82 -2.78 -20.96
C THR A 188 10.21 -2.00 -19.80
N LEU A 189 10.00 -2.63 -18.64
CA LEU A 189 9.44 -1.94 -17.48
C LEU A 189 10.19 -0.63 -17.19
N GLN A 190 11.51 -0.67 -17.33
CA GLN A 190 12.39 0.48 -17.20
C GLN A 190 12.07 1.61 -18.19
N GLN A 191 11.82 1.30 -19.45
CA GLN A 191 11.44 2.29 -20.46
C GLN A 191 10.07 2.91 -20.15
N ILE A 192 9.09 2.11 -19.72
CA ILE A 192 7.76 2.61 -19.36
C ILE A 192 7.85 3.54 -18.16
N LEU A 193 8.52 3.12 -17.09
CA LEU A 193 8.66 3.94 -15.88
C LEU A 193 9.41 5.25 -16.18
N ALA A 194 10.51 5.19 -16.94
CA ALA A 194 11.28 6.38 -17.32
C ALA A 194 10.47 7.35 -18.20
N ALA A 195 9.71 6.85 -19.18
CA ALA A 195 8.88 7.68 -20.06
C ALA A 195 7.77 8.44 -19.31
N ASN A 196 7.33 7.89 -18.18
CA ASN A 196 6.34 8.50 -17.29
C ASN A 196 6.97 9.33 -16.14
N GLY A 197 8.28 9.57 -16.19
CA GLY A 197 9.00 10.35 -15.18
C GLY A 197 9.03 9.68 -13.80
N ILE A 198 8.88 8.35 -13.74
CA ILE A 198 8.87 7.59 -12.49
C ILE A 198 10.30 7.14 -12.20
N SER A 199 10.86 7.66 -11.11
CA SER A 199 12.16 7.18 -10.62
C SER A 199 12.03 5.73 -10.15
N ALA A 200 12.94 4.86 -10.53
CA ALA A 200 12.90 3.45 -10.13
C ALA A 200 14.31 2.86 -9.96
N LEU A 201 14.42 1.89 -9.05
CA LEU A 201 15.62 1.09 -8.83
C LEU A 201 15.40 -0.33 -9.34
N PHE A 202 16.37 -0.83 -10.10
CA PHE A 202 16.45 -2.19 -10.63
C PHE A 202 17.64 -2.93 -10.04
N PRO A 203 17.64 -4.28 -10.07
CA PRO A 203 18.82 -5.06 -9.73
C PRO A 203 20.08 -4.54 -10.44
N GLY A 204 21.15 -4.32 -9.67
CA GLY A 204 22.41 -3.74 -10.16
C GLY A 204 22.51 -2.21 -10.06
N ASN A 205 21.41 -1.48 -9.82
CA ASN A 205 21.50 -0.05 -9.50
C ASN A 205 22.08 0.17 -8.09
N SER A 206 22.85 1.25 -7.93
CA SER A 206 23.30 1.70 -6.61
C SER A 206 22.08 1.98 -5.72
N GLY A 207 22.11 1.49 -4.48
CA GLY A 207 21.02 1.64 -3.51
C GLY A 207 19.90 0.60 -3.62
N TYR A 208 19.82 -0.20 -4.70
CA TYR A 208 18.80 -1.25 -4.85
C TYR A 208 18.82 -2.24 -3.68
N ALA A 209 20.00 -2.71 -3.26
CA ALA A 209 20.12 -3.65 -2.16
C ALA A 209 19.55 -3.09 -0.84
N THR A 210 19.77 -1.82 -0.54
CA THR A 210 19.20 -1.15 0.64
C THR A 210 17.69 -0.97 0.49
N ALA A 211 17.23 -0.55 -0.70
CA ALA A 211 15.82 -0.36 -0.98
C ALA A 211 15.03 -1.67 -0.95
N ALA A 212 15.64 -2.81 -1.27
CA ALA A 212 15.00 -4.13 -1.26
C ALA A 212 15.03 -4.83 0.11
N GLN A 213 15.64 -4.23 1.15
CA GLN A 213 15.68 -4.85 2.49
C GLN A 213 14.29 -4.84 3.14
N ALA A 214 13.85 -6.02 3.56
CA ALA A 214 12.65 -6.20 4.37
C ALA A 214 12.84 -5.65 5.78
N TYR A 215 11.74 -5.26 6.44
CA TYR A 215 11.73 -4.99 7.88
C TYR A 215 12.07 -6.26 8.68
N ASN A 216 11.38 -7.36 8.36
CA ASN A 216 11.69 -8.69 8.88
C ASN A 216 12.81 -9.34 8.06
N GLN A 217 14.01 -9.42 8.63
CA GLN A 217 15.21 -9.99 8.02
C GLN A 217 15.21 -11.52 7.93
N ARG A 218 14.15 -12.20 8.39
CA ARG A 218 13.86 -13.59 8.01
C ARG A 218 13.63 -13.72 6.49
N PHE A 219 13.25 -12.62 5.83
CA PHE A 219 12.99 -12.57 4.40
C PHE A 219 14.07 -11.79 3.65
N THR A 220 14.59 -12.43 2.60
CA THR A 220 15.43 -11.78 1.58
C THR A 220 14.66 -11.81 0.26
N ILE A 221 14.14 -10.66 -0.16
CA ILE A 221 13.29 -10.53 -1.35
C ILE A 221 14.02 -9.71 -2.40
N SER A 222 13.90 -10.12 -3.67
CA SER A 222 14.45 -9.39 -4.82
C SER A 222 13.31 -8.93 -5.73
N PRO A 223 12.75 -7.72 -5.52
CA PRO A 223 11.80 -7.12 -6.47
C PRO A 223 12.37 -7.03 -7.89
N ALA A 224 11.51 -7.07 -8.90
CA ALA A 224 11.94 -6.80 -10.27
C ALA A 224 12.28 -5.31 -10.47
N ALA A 225 11.53 -4.43 -9.79
CA ALA A 225 11.79 -3.00 -9.72
C ALA A 225 11.17 -2.40 -8.45
N ILE A 226 11.72 -1.28 -8.00
CA ILE A 226 11.16 -0.46 -6.92
C ILE A 226 10.95 0.94 -7.50
N ALA A 227 9.69 1.28 -7.80
CA ALA A 227 9.27 2.56 -8.34
C ALA A 227 8.90 3.56 -7.22
N TYR A 228 9.23 4.83 -7.40
CA TYR A 228 9.00 5.92 -6.43
C TYR A 228 8.09 7.00 -7.05
N PRO A 229 6.79 6.73 -7.24
CA PRO A 229 5.85 7.71 -7.75
C PRO A 229 5.68 8.88 -6.77
N THR A 230 5.46 10.07 -7.33
CA THR A 230 5.19 11.31 -6.59
C THR A 230 3.75 11.80 -6.75
N THR A 231 2.99 11.19 -7.65
CA THR A 231 1.59 11.54 -7.95
C THR A 231 0.73 10.29 -8.14
N VAL A 232 -0.59 10.45 -8.02
CA VAL A 232 -1.56 9.38 -8.26
C VAL A 232 -1.49 8.87 -9.70
N GLN A 233 -1.24 9.76 -10.67
CA GLN A 233 -1.06 9.40 -12.09
C GLN A 233 0.15 8.48 -12.28
N GLN A 234 1.28 8.76 -11.63
CA GLN A 234 2.45 7.90 -11.70
C GLN A 234 2.21 6.52 -11.05
N VAL A 235 1.42 6.44 -9.99
CA VAL A 235 0.97 5.14 -9.44
C VAL A 235 0.13 4.39 -10.48
N SER A 236 -0.82 5.07 -11.12
CA SER A 236 -1.65 4.52 -12.20
C SER A 236 -0.83 3.95 -13.35
N GLU A 237 0.13 4.73 -13.85
CA GLU A 237 1.02 4.33 -14.95
C GLU A 237 1.91 3.13 -14.57
N ALA A 238 2.46 3.12 -13.34
CA ALA A 238 3.26 2.00 -12.85
C ALA A 238 2.42 0.71 -12.71
N VAL A 239 1.21 0.79 -12.17
CA VAL A 239 0.31 -0.36 -12.04
C VAL A 239 -0.07 -0.89 -13.43
N ALA A 240 -0.48 -0.01 -14.35
CA ALA A 240 -0.83 -0.40 -15.70
C ALA A 240 0.36 -1.09 -16.41
N ALA A 241 1.58 -0.59 -16.22
CA ALA A 241 2.80 -1.21 -16.74
C ALA A 241 3.04 -2.61 -16.15
N GLY A 242 2.92 -2.76 -14.84
CA GLY A 242 3.05 -4.05 -14.16
C GLY A 242 2.03 -5.08 -14.65
N THR A 243 0.75 -4.67 -14.75
CA THR A 243 -0.33 -5.52 -15.26
C THR A 243 -0.12 -5.93 -16.72
N ALA A 244 0.28 -5.00 -17.59
CA ALA A 244 0.58 -5.30 -18.99
C ALA A 244 1.72 -6.32 -19.14
N GLN A 245 2.67 -6.31 -18.20
CA GLN A 245 3.78 -7.27 -18.14
C GLN A 245 3.47 -8.51 -17.31
N LYS A 246 2.22 -8.70 -16.86
CA LYS A 246 1.78 -9.83 -16.03
C LYS A 246 2.57 -9.96 -14.72
N MET A 247 3.07 -8.84 -14.21
CA MET A 247 3.82 -8.78 -12.97
C MET A 247 2.86 -8.61 -11.79
N GLN A 248 3.27 -9.15 -10.64
CA GLN A 248 2.68 -8.76 -9.37
C GLN A 248 3.03 -7.28 -9.14
N ALA A 249 2.04 -6.46 -8.80
CA ALA A 249 2.27 -5.10 -8.32
C ALA A 249 1.92 -5.03 -6.83
N VAL A 250 2.78 -4.41 -6.03
CA VAL A 250 2.53 -4.22 -4.60
C VAL A 250 2.87 -2.81 -4.16
N ALA A 251 2.07 -2.24 -3.27
CA ALA A 251 2.39 -0.96 -2.65
C ALA A 251 3.27 -1.18 -1.41
N ARG A 252 4.30 -0.35 -1.26
CA ARG A 252 5.06 -0.23 -0.02
C ARG A 252 4.84 1.13 0.62
N SER A 253 4.13 1.15 1.75
CA SER A 253 4.01 2.31 2.62
C SER A 253 5.22 2.35 3.58
N GLY A 254 5.03 2.04 4.86
CA GLY A 254 6.10 2.08 5.87
C GLY A 254 7.03 0.86 5.87
N GLY A 255 6.67 -0.23 5.17
CA GLY A 255 7.52 -1.43 5.03
C GLY A 255 7.40 -2.50 6.12
N HIS A 256 6.57 -2.29 7.13
CA HIS A 256 6.44 -3.14 8.34
C HIS A 256 5.71 -4.48 8.19
N SER A 257 5.44 -4.95 6.96
CA SER A 257 4.81 -6.27 6.81
C SER A 257 5.69 -7.35 7.42
N TYR A 258 5.15 -8.14 8.35
CA TYR A 258 5.91 -9.21 9.02
C TYR A 258 6.37 -10.32 8.09
N ILE A 259 5.70 -10.48 6.94
CA ILE A 259 6.10 -11.41 5.86
C ILE A 259 6.61 -10.70 4.60
N ALA A 260 7.07 -9.45 4.72
CA ALA A 260 7.61 -8.65 3.62
C ALA A 260 6.65 -8.46 2.41
N ASN A 261 5.32 -8.41 2.62
CA ASN A 261 4.34 -8.21 1.54
C ASN A 261 4.51 -6.86 0.80
N GLY A 262 5.03 -5.82 1.47
CA GLY A 262 5.38 -4.56 0.81
C GLY A 262 6.49 -4.70 -0.23
N LEU A 263 7.20 -5.84 -0.26
CA LEU A 263 8.19 -6.19 -1.29
C LEU A 263 7.68 -7.29 -2.25
N GLY A 264 6.45 -7.75 -2.07
CA GLY A 264 5.80 -8.80 -2.87
C GLY A 264 5.53 -10.08 -2.09
N GLY A 265 6.16 -10.27 -0.92
CA GLY A 265 6.18 -11.56 -0.22
C GLY A 265 6.97 -12.66 -0.97
N ALA A 266 7.34 -12.40 -2.23
CA ALA A 266 8.19 -13.22 -3.09
C ALA A 266 8.96 -12.29 -4.06
N SER A 267 10.04 -12.80 -4.65
CA SER A 267 10.85 -12.07 -5.62
C SER A 267 10.12 -11.85 -6.95
N GLY A 268 10.48 -10.79 -7.67
CA GLY A 268 9.97 -10.49 -9.02
C GLY A 268 8.78 -9.54 -9.08
N ALA A 269 8.28 -9.04 -7.95
CA ALA A 269 7.23 -8.02 -7.93
C ALA A 269 7.72 -6.65 -8.41
N LEU A 270 6.83 -5.87 -9.02
CA LEU A 270 6.96 -4.42 -9.13
C LEU A 270 6.50 -3.80 -7.80
N VAL A 271 7.46 -3.26 -7.05
CA VAL A 271 7.18 -2.52 -5.81
C VAL A 271 6.91 -1.08 -6.15
N ILE A 272 5.78 -0.57 -5.68
CA ILE A 272 5.36 0.83 -5.81
C ILE A 272 5.52 1.45 -4.43
N ASP A 273 6.66 2.10 -4.22
CA ASP A 273 7.05 2.70 -2.96
C ASP A 273 6.40 4.08 -2.80
N MET A 274 5.50 4.17 -1.83
CA MET A 274 4.67 5.34 -1.60
C MET A 274 5.38 6.43 -0.80
N SER A 275 6.65 6.25 -0.41
CA SER A 275 7.36 7.16 0.52
C SER A 275 7.51 8.61 0.04
N MET A 276 7.26 8.88 -1.24
CA MET A 276 7.25 10.25 -1.79
C MET A 276 5.86 10.92 -1.76
N MET A 277 4.79 10.15 -1.47
CA MET A 277 3.41 10.65 -1.35
C MET A 277 3.05 10.78 0.14
N LYS A 278 3.43 11.92 0.72
CA LYS A 278 3.33 12.20 2.17
C LYS A 278 2.50 13.43 2.54
N ALA A 279 1.71 14.00 1.63
CA ALA A 279 0.87 15.14 1.95
C ALA A 279 -0.16 14.82 3.06
N ILE A 280 -0.32 15.74 4.01
CA ILE A 280 -1.34 15.70 5.06
C ILE A 280 -2.05 17.06 5.07
N THR A 281 -3.36 17.04 4.86
CA THR A 281 -4.21 18.24 4.91
C THR A 281 -5.27 18.09 5.98
N VAL A 282 -5.14 18.82 7.09
CA VAL A 282 -6.15 18.86 8.16
C VAL A 282 -7.25 19.86 7.81
N ARG A 283 -8.51 19.43 7.87
CA ARG A 283 -9.69 20.21 7.52
C ARG A 283 -10.53 20.49 8.75
N SER A 284 -10.42 21.71 9.28
CA SER A 284 -11.15 22.14 10.48
C SER A 284 -12.66 22.27 10.26
N SER A 285 -13.11 22.53 9.01
CA SER A 285 -14.52 22.74 8.68
C SER A 285 -15.41 21.52 8.93
N ASN A 286 -14.86 20.31 8.81
CA ASN A 286 -15.58 19.04 8.97
C ASN A 286 -14.83 18.04 9.88
N ASN A 287 -13.78 18.49 10.56
CA ASN A 287 -12.95 17.66 11.44
C ASN A 287 -12.33 16.44 10.74
N THR A 288 -11.99 16.54 9.45
CA THR A 288 -11.32 15.45 8.73
C THR A 288 -9.85 15.76 8.46
N ALA A 289 -9.09 14.76 8.02
CA ALA A 289 -7.77 14.94 7.43
C ALA A 289 -7.67 14.10 6.15
N LEU A 290 -7.13 14.68 5.08
CA LEU A 290 -6.71 13.94 3.90
C LEU A 290 -5.23 13.57 4.06
N ILE A 291 -4.93 12.28 4.02
CA ILE A 291 -3.61 11.73 4.30
C ILE A 291 -3.19 10.86 3.12
N GLU A 292 -2.06 11.18 2.48
CA GLU A 292 -1.42 10.28 1.53
C GLU A 292 -0.80 9.07 2.24
N THR A 293 -0.93 7.89 1.64
CA THR A 293 -0.64 6.61 2.31
C THR A 293 0.85 6.29 2.45
N GLY A 294 1.74 7.13 1.91
CA GLY A 294 3.19 7.08 2.15
C GLY A 294 3.62 7.56 3.53
N ASN A 295 2.71 8.15 4.30
CA ASN A 295 2.99 8.62 5.65
C ASN A 295 3.14 7.50 6.67
N ARG A 296 3.99 7.77 7.66
CA ARG A 296 4.19 6.93 8.84
C ARG A 296 3.41 7.47 10.04
N LEU A 297 3.07 6.59 10.99
CA LEU A 297 2.17 6.92 12.10
C LEU A 297 2.69 8.07 12.97
N GLY A 298 3.99 8.11 13.24
CA GLY A 298 4.60 9.17 14.05
C GLY A 298 4.47 10.56 13.41
N ASP A 299 4.72 10.65 12.09
CA ASP A 299 4.59 11.89 11.34
C ASP A 299 3.13 12.37 11.27
N ILE A 300 2.19 11.42 11.12
CA ILE A 300 0.75 11.69 11.19
C ILE A 300 0.36 12.20 12.57
N ALA A 301 0.80 11.55 13.64
CA ALA A 301 0.50 11.94 15.01
C ALA A 301 0.97 13.38 15.29
N LEU A 302 2.19 13.73 14.85
CA LEU A 302 2.72 15.08 14.97
C LEU A 302 1.89 16.10 14.15
N ALA A 303 1.62 15.80 12.89
CA ALA A 303 0.87 16.70 12.00
C ALA A 303 -0.55 16.97 12.49
N LEU A 304 -1.27 15.94 12.94
CA LEU A 304 -2.62 16.08 13.49
C LEU A 304 -2.61 16.80 14.84
N ASN A 305 -1.67 16.47 15.72
CA ASN A 305 -1.58 17.09 17.05
C ASN A 305 -1.29 18.60 16.96
N ASN A 306 -0.51 19.04 15.97
CA ASN A 306 -0.28 20.47 15.70
C ASN A 306 -1.58 21.24 15.36
N ALA A 307 -2.61 20.54 14.89
CA ALA A 307 -3.95 21.07 14.65
C ALA A 307 -4.93 20.75 15.80
N GLY A 308 -4.45 20.24 16.95
CA GLY A 308 -5.28 19.81 18.07
C GLY A 308 -6.15 18.58 17.77
N ARG A 309 -5.75 17.76 16.78
CA ARG A 309 -6.49 16.59 16.31
C ARG A 309 -5.72 15.29 16.56
N ALA A 310 -6.44 14.17 16.53
CA ALA A 310 -5.90 12.82 16.62
C ALA A 310 -6.78 11.82 15.84
N ILE A 311 -6.25 10.63 15.59
CA ILE A 311 -6.98 9.44 15.11
C ILE A 311 -6.54 8.24 15.95
N PRO A 312 -7.35 7.17 16.06
CA PRO A 312 -6.84 5.90 16.56
C PRO A 312 -5.80 5.34 15.58
N HIS A 313 -4.66 4.90 16.11
CA HIS A 313 -3.58 4.26 15.38
C HIS A 313 -2.65 3.50 16.35
N GLY A 314 -1.78 2.67 15.80
CA GLY A 314 -0.78 1.89 16.55
C GLY A 314 0.34 2.72 17.15
N THR A 315 1.15 2.09 17.99
CA THR A 315 2.18 2.74 18.81
C THR A 315 3.48 2.97 18.06
N SER A 316 3.85 2.09 17.12
CA SER A 316 5.12 2.16 16.39
C SER A 316 5.16 3.33 15.40
N PRO A 317 6.04 4.34 15.58
CA PRO A 317 6.05 5.53 14.73
C PRO A 317 6.34 5.27 13.26
N TYR A 318 7.14 4.24 12.97
CA TYR A 318 7.65 3.91 11.64
C TYR A 318 6.68 3.12 10.76
N VAL A 319 5.61 2.58 11.37
CA VAL A 319 4.55 1.88 10.66
C VAL A 319 3.88 2.82 9.67
N GLY A 320 3.62 2.33 8.46
CA GLY A 320 2.97 3.11 7.42
C GLY A 320 1.46 2.99 7.46
N ILE A 321 0.76 4.12 7.30
CA ILE A 321 -0.71 4.16 7.40
C ILE A 321 -1.41 3.31 6.36
N GLY A 322 -0.81 3.13 5.17
CA GLY A 322 -1.41 2.35 4.07
C GLY A 322 -1.66 0.88 4.46
N GLY A 323 -0.64 0.20 4.98
CA GLY A 323 -0.79 -1.17 5.46
C GLY A 323 -1.60 -1.24 6.77
N HIS A 324 -1.29 -0.34 7.72
CA HIS A 324 -1.89 -0.34 9.04
C HIS A 324 -3.42 -0.20 9.00
N SER A 325 -3.92 0.78 8.23
CA SER A 325 -5.35 0.99 8.05
C SER A 325 -5.99 0.02 7.05
N GLY A 326 -5.22 -0.60 6.15
CA GLY A 326 -5.73 -1.58 5.20
C GLY A 326 -6.25 -2.87 5.83
N TYR A 327 -5.83 -3.17 7.07
CA TYR A 327 -6.12 -4.40 7.80
C TYR A 327 -6.75 -4.18 9.19
N GLY A 328 -6.98 -2.93 9.60
CA GLY A 328 -7.48 -2.59 10.92
C GLY A 328 -6.89 -1.29 11.41
N GLY A 329 -5.85 -1.44 12.20
CA GLY A 329 -5.10 -0.36 12.82
C GLY A 329 -5.54 -0.17 14.26
N PHE A 330 -4.91 -0.93 15.16
CA PHE A 330 -5.20 -0.91 16.59
C PHE A 330 -4.12 -0.13 17.35
N GLY A 331 -4.54 0.44 18.47
CA GLY A 331 -3.72 1.10 19.50
C GLY A 331 -4.60 1.55 20.67
N PHE A 332 -4.01 2.14 21.71
CA PHE A 332 -4.70 2.33 23.00
C PHE A 332 -5.91 3.28 22.98
N THR A 333 -6.08 4.11 21.95
CA THR A 333 -7.29 4.94 21.77
C THR A 333 -8.43 4.21 21.05
N SER A 334 -8.19 3.00 20.53
CA SER A 334 -9.14 2.32 19.64
C SER A 334 -10.42 1.89 20.34
N ARG A 335 -10.37 1.59 21.65
CA ARG A 335 -11.60 1.35 22.42
C ARG A 335 -12.50 2.56 22.48
N ALA A 336 -11.97 3.78 22.42
CA ALA A 336 -12.75 5.01 22.41
C ALA A 336 -13.26 5.39 21.01
N TRP A 337 -12.48 5.12 19.97
CA TRP A 337 -12.70 5.70 18.63
C TRP A 337 -12.86 4.69 17.49
N GLY A 338 -12.76 3.40 17.77
CA GLY A 338 -12.68 2.33 16.76
C GLY A 338 -11.27 2.16 16.22
N LEU A 339 -11.09 1.31 15.22
CA LEU A 339 -9.82 1.12 14.53
C LEU A 339 -9.52 2.28 13.59
N THR A 340 -8.28 2.40 13.13
CA THR A 340 -7.89 3.38 12.10
C THR A 340 -8.83 3.30 10.89
N LEU A 341 -9.15 2.09 10.42
CA LEU A 341 -10.06 1.89 9.28
C LEU A 341 -11.51 2.34 9.49
N ASP A 342 -11.96 2.45 10.75
CA ASP A 342 -13.32 2.87 11.09
C ASP A 342 -13.49 4.38 10.90
N THR A 343 -12.37 5.10 10.92
CA THR A 343 -12.35 6.56 10.70
C THR A 343 -12.39 6.94 9.23
N ILE A 344 -12.05 6.03 8.32
CA ILE A 344 -11.96 6.33 6.88
C ILE A 344 -13.35 6.66 6.34
N LYS A 345 -13.48 7.84 5.73
CA LYS A 345 -14.69 8.35 5.08
C LYS A 345 -14.65 8.17 3.56
N SER A 346 -13.47 8.31 2.97
CA SER A 346 -13.25 8.07 1.54
C SER A 346 -11.77 7.72 1.27
N ALA A 347 -11.51 7.19 0.08
CA ALA A 347 -10.16 6.86 -0.38
C ALA A 347 -10.01 7.09 -1.89
N THR A 348 -8.79 7.40 -2.33
CA THR A 348 -8.39 7.36 -3.75
C THR A 348 -7.58 6.10 -3.99
N VAL A 349 -8.00 5.26 -4.93
CA VAL A 349 -7.46 3.93 -5.18
C VAL A 349 -7.09 3.77 -6.64
N VAL A 350 -5.91 3.24 -6.93
CA VAL A 350 -5.51 2.81 -8.28
C VAL A 350 -5.81 1.32 -8.43
N LEU A 351 -6.68 0.98 -9.39
CA LEU A 351 -7.10 -0.38 -9.70
C LEU A 351 -6.11 -1.10 -10.62
N ALA A 352 -6.29 -2.41 -10.81
CA ALA A 352 -5.33 -3.27 -11.51
C ALA A 352 -5.11 -2.87 -12.98
N ASN A 353 -6.13 -2.28 -13.61
CA ASN A 353 -6.04 -1.75 -14.97
C ASN A 353 -5.46 -0.31 -15.05
N GLY A 354 -5.00 0.25 -13.93
CA GLY A 354 -4.52 1.64 -13.82
C GLY A 354 -5.61 2.68 -13.52
N THR A 355 -6.90 2.31 -13.53
CA THR A 355 -7.99 3.28 -13.27
C THR A 355 -7.84 3.90 -11.89
N ILE A 356 -7.85 5.23 -11.82
CA ILE A 356 -7.93 5.99 -10.57
C ILE A 356 -9.40 6.09 -10.16
N ALA A 357 -9.76 5.43 -9.07
CA ALA A 357 -11.12 5.36 -8.55
C ALA A 357 -11.22 6.04 -7.18
N ALA A 358 -12.33 6.76 -6.95
CA ALA A 358 -12.73 7.18 -5.62
C ALA A 358 -13.57 6.07 -4.95
N ALA A 359 -13.38 5.85 -3.65
CA ALA A 359 -14.14 4.88 -2.87
C ALA A 359 -14.72 5.55 -1.61
N SER A 360 -16.03 5.44 -1.39
CA SER A 360 -16.75 5.91 -0.20
C SER A 360 -18.02 5.07 0.00
N SER A 361 -18.82 5.38 1.02
CA SER A 361 -20.11 4.71 1.22
C SER A 361 -21.12 4.95 0.08
N THR A 362 -20.90 5.97 -0.77
CA THR A 362 -21.81 6.34 -1.86
C THR A 362 -21.16 6.27 -3.24
N VAL A 363 -19.85 6.00 -3.33
CA VAL A 363 -19.09 5.91 -4.59
C VAL A 363 -18.22 4.65 -4.53
N ASN A 364 -18.42 3.70 -5.44
CA ASN A 364 -17.76 2.38 -5.39
C ASN A 364 -17.84 1.71 -4.00
N PRO A 365 -19.06 1.51 -3.44
CA PRO A 365 -19.23 1.06 -2.06
C PRO A 365 -18.65 -0.35 -1.79
N ASP A 366 -18.62 -1.24 -2.78
CA ASP A 366 -17.98 -2.55 -2.64
C ASP A 366 -16.45 -2.44 -2.53
N LEU A 367 -15.82 -1.58 -3.33
CA LEU A 367 -14.39 -1.27 -3.18
C LEU A 367 -14.12 -0.65 -1.81
N PHE A 368 -14.95 0.30 -1.41
CA PHE A 368 -14.82 0.98 -0.10
C PHE A 368 -15.00 0.03 1.08
N TRP A 369 -15.88 -0.96 0.95
CA TRP A 369 -16.04 -2.03 1.93
C TRP A 369 -14.79 -2.93 1.97
N ALA A 370 -14.30 -3.36 0.81
CA ALA A 370 -13.15 -4.27 0.67
C ALA A 370 -11.85 -3.68 1.22
N ILE A 371 -11.55 -2.41 0.92
CA ILE A 371 -10.30 -1.78 1.38
C ILE A 371 -10.25 -1.54 2.88
N ARG A 372 -11.40 -1.54 3.57
CA ARG A 372 -11.46 -1.43 5.04
C ARG A 372 -11.42 -2.83 5.67
N GLY A 373 -10.30 -3.53 5.47
CA GLY A 373 -10.01 -4.83 6.09
C GLY A 373 -9.21 -5.80 5.20
N ALA A 374 -9.13 -5.55 3.89
CA ALA A 374 -8.41 -6.39 2.95
C ALA A 374 -7.68 -5.58 1.84
N SER A 375 -7.30 -4.33 2.14
CA SER A 375 -6.89 -3.34 1.12
C SER A 375 -5.90 -3.82 0.06
N PRO A 376 -4.79 -4.50 0.41
CA PRO A 376 -3.75 -4.78 -0.57
C PRO A 376 -4.15 -5.76 -1.68
N SER A 377 -5.32 -6.41 -1.58
CA SER A 377 -5.84 -7.28 -2.64
C SER A 377 -6.65 -6.55 -3.73
N PHE A 378 -7.03 -5.29 -3.53
CA PHE A 378 -8.02 -4.61 -4.40
C PHE A 378 -7.50 -3.38 -5.14
N GLY A 379 -6.29 -2.91 -4.82
CA GLY A 379 -5.74 -1.71 -5.41
C GLY A 379 -4.69 -1.04 -4.54
N ILE A 380 -4.04 -0.02 -5.11
CA ILE A 380 -3.11 0.84 -4.38
C ILE A 380 -3.88 2.07 -3.90
N VAL A 381 -4.19 2.09 -2.60
CA VAL A 381 -4.76 3.28 -1.96
C VAL A 381 -3.67 4.35 -1.88
N THR A 382 -3.87 5.48 -2.55
CA THR A 382 -2.91 6.60 -2.61
C THR A 382 -3.18 7.66 -1.55
N SER A 383 -4.45 7.85 -1.19
CA SER A 383 -4.85 8.73 -0.09
C SER A 383 -6.14 8.24 0.58
N ILE A 384 -6.28 8.58 1.86
CA ILE A 384 -7.48 8.35 2.67
C ILE A 384 -7.94 9.67 3.29
N GLU A 385 -9.25 9.92 3.28
CA GLU A 385 -9.85 10.94 4.14
C GLU A 385 -10.36 10.28 5.41
N VAL A 386 -9.87 10.73 6.56
CA VAL A 386 -10.21 10.18 7.87
C VAL A 386 -10.99 11.19 8.71
N GLN A 387 -11.97 10.71 9.47
CA GLN A 387 -12.52 11.45 10.59
C GLN A 387 -11.46 11.58 11.68
N THR A 388 -11.20 12.81 12.12
CA THR A 388 -10.31 13.06 13.24
C THR A 388 -11.12 13.40 14.50
N PHE A 389 -10.51 13.18 15.65
CA PHE A 389 -11.04 13.51 16.98
C PHE A 389 -10.23 14.64 17.59
N ALA A 390 -10.80 15.35 18.57
CA ALA A 390 -10.01 16.30 19.34
C ALA A 390 -8.92 15.52 20.07
N ALA A 391 -7.68 16.01 20.02
CA ALA A 391 -6.61 15.43 20.83
C ALA A 391 -7.04 15.48 22.31
N PRO A 392 -6.99 14.35 23.05
CA PRO A 392 -7.36 14.32 24.45
C PRO A 392 -6.66 15.41 25.25
N ALA A 393 -7.44 16.16 26.03
CA ALA A 393 -6.93 17.24 26.87
C ALA A 393 -5.94 16.74 27.94
N SER A 394 -6.04 15.46 28.30
CA SER A 394 -5.11 14.76 29.17
C SER A 394 -4.95 13.31 28.72
N ALA A 395 -3.76 12.76 28.90
CA ALA A 395 -3.48 11.34 28.79
C ALA A 395 -2.59 10.92 29.96
N THR A 396 -2.91 9.81 30.62
CA THR A 396 -2.07 9.20 31.67
C THR A 396 -1.55 7.87 31.18
N VAL A 397 -0.25 7.79 30.89
CA VAL A 397 0.40 6.51 30.59
C VAL A 397 0.66 5.79 31.91
N PHE A 398 0.38 4.49 31.94
CA PHE A 398 0.65 3.65 33.09
C PHE A 398 1.39 2.40 32.69
N GLN A 399 2.34 2.00 33.53
CA GLN A 399 3.10 0.78 33.41
C GLN A 399 3.26 0.16 34.80
N TYR A 400 2.95 -1.13 34.91
CA TYR A 400 3.15 -1.93 36.12
C TYR A 400 3.89 -3.19 35.72
N GLY A 401 4.87 -3.64 36.52
CA GLY A 401 5.62 -4.86 36.23
C GLY A 401 5.75 -5.78 37.43
N TRP A 402 5.75 -7.07 37.13
CA TRP A 402 5.96 -8.17 38.06
C TRP A 402 7.05 -9.09 37.48
N ASP A 403 8.22 -9.08 38.12
CA ASP A 403 9.43 -9.70 37.57
C ASP A 403 9.54 -11.23 37.85
N SER A 404 8.49 -11.82 38.43
CA SER A 404 8.44 -13.25 38.76
C SER A 404 7.03 -13.65 39.23
N MET A 405 6.05 -13.73 38.32
CA MET A 405 4.74 -14.32 38.65
C MET A 405 4.77 -15.83 38.46
N ASP A 406 4.26 -16.58 39.44
CA ASP A 406 3.96 -18.00 39.24
C ASP A 406 2.79 -18.19 38.25
N ILE A 407 2.64 -19.43 37.75
CA ILE A 407 1.63 -19.78 36.75
C ILE A 407 0.20 -19.40 37.19
N THR A 408 -0.14 -19.62 38.47
CA THR A 408 -1.50 -19.37 38.97
C THR A 408 -1.81 -17.86 38.99
N THR A 409 -0.87 -17.07 39.49
CA THR A 409 -1.00 -15.62 39.61
C THR A 409 -1.03 -14.94 38.23
N ALA A 410 -0.15 -15.38 37.32
CA ALA A 410 -0.13 -14.91 35.94
C ALA A 410 -1.41 -15.29 35.18
N SER A 411 -1.95 -16.48 35.40
CA SER A 411 -3.26 -16.89 34.85
C SER A 411 -4.39 -16.01 35.38
N ASN A 412 -4.37 -15.69 36.68
CA ASN A 412 -5.33 -14.77 37.27
C ASN A 412 -5.26 -13.36 36.65
N ALA A 413 -4.09 -12.88 36.23
CA ALA A 413 -3.97 -11.58 35.56
C ALA A 413 -4.78 -11.52 34.25
N ILE A 414 -4.70 -12.55 33.41
CA ILE A 414 -5.50 -12.63 32.18
C ILE A 414 -6.99 -12.75 32.51
N ALA A 415 -7.36 -13.65 33.44
CA ALA A 415 -8.75 -13.88 33.81
C ALA A 415 -9.42 -12.63 34.44
N ALA A 416 -8.68 -11.92 35.30
CA ALA A 416 -9.12 -10.68 35.91
C ALA A 416 -9.28 -9.57 34.87
N LEU A 417 -8.41 -9.49 33.86
CA LEU A 417 -8.56 -8.51 32.78
C LEU A 417 -9.79 -8.80 31.92
N GLN A 418 -10.09 -10.08 31.62
CA GLN A 418 -11.35 -10.46 30.94
C GLN A 418 -12.57 -10.02 31.75
N THR A 419 -12.55 -10.29 33.06
CA THR A 419 -13.64 -9.91 33.96
C THR A 419 -13.80 -8.39 34.02
N PHE A 420 -12.69 -7.66 34.13
CA PHE A 420 -12.67 -6.21 34.16
C PHE A 420 -13.19 -5.59 32.87
N ALA A 421 -12.81 -6.14 31.71
CA ALA A 421 -13.29 -5.72 30.40
C ALA A 421 -14.80 -5.95 30.18
N ALA A 422 -15.37 -6.95 30.86
CA ALA A 422 -16.81 -7.22 30.83
C ALA A 422 -17.62 -6.24 31.71
N THR A 423 -16.99 -5.55 32.67
CA THR A 423 -17.65 -4.51 33.48
C THR A 423 -17.93 -3.24 32.67
N ASN A 424 -18.55 -2.21 33.27
CA ASN A 424 -18.76 -0.92 32.61
C ASN A 424 -17.49 -0.03 32.57
N ILE A 425 -16.34 -0.61 32.23
CA ILE A 425 -15.08 0.13 32.09
C ILE A 425 -15.21 1.18 30.98
N SER A 426 -14.69 2.38 31.24
CA SER A 426 -14.70 3.47 30.26
C SER A 426 -13.95 3.09 28.99
N ALA A 427 -14.48 3.53 27.84
CA ALA A 427 -13.86 3.37 26.52
C ALA A 427 -12.51 4.10 26.39
N GLN A 428 -12.24 5.06 27.28
CA GLN A 428 -10.99 5.84 27.32
C GLN A 428 -9.82 5.09 27.98
N PHE A 429 -10.04 3.88 28.48
CA PHE A 429 -9.01 3.02 29.02
C PHE A 429 -8.53 2.05 27.93
N GLY A 430 -7.27 2.17 27.51
CA GLY A 430 -6.57 1.20 26.67
C GLY A 430 -5.45 0.55 27.45
N ALA A 431 -5.30 -0.77 27.33
CA ALA A 431 -4.27 -1.53 28.02
C ALA A 431 -3.90 -2.81 27.29
N GLU A 432 -2.75 -3.37 27.63
CA GLU A 432 -2.33 -4.71 27.25
C GLU A 432 -1.54 -5.34 28.40
N LEU A 433 -1.57 -6.67 28.48
CA LEU A 433 -0.63 -7.44 29.28
C LEU A 433 0.52 -7.91 28.40
N VAL A 434 1.75 -7.70 28.85
CA VAL A 434 2.96 -8.16 28.15
C VAL A 434 3.58 -9.28 28.97
N PHE A 435 3.70 -10.47 28.38
CA PHE A 435 4.36 -11.63 28.97
C PHE A 435 5.73 -11.83 28.34
N ALA A 436 6.72 -12.18 29.16
CA ALA A 436 8.07 -12.49 28.70
C ALA A 436 8.70 -13.61 29.54
N LYS A 437 9.87 -14.08 29.10
CA LYS A 437 10.65 -15.13 29.78
C LYS A 437 10.90 -14.76 31.25
N GLY A 438 10.43 -15.62 32.16
CA GLY A 438 10.60 -15.44 33.61
C GLY A 438 11.93 -16.01 34.15
N PRO A 439 12.17 -15.92 35.47
CA PRO A 439 13.44 -16.34 36.09
C PRO A 439 13.57 -17.86 36.31
N SER A 440 12.51 -18.64 36.13
CA SER A 440 12.52 -20.10 36.29
C SER A 440 11.44 -20.75 35.41
N ASN A 441 11.50 -22.08 35.25
CA ASN A 441 10.56 -22.87 34.45
C ASN A 441 9.12 -22.98 35.02
N SER A 442 8.81 -22.20 36.04
CA SER A 442 7.49 -22.14 36.69
C SER A 442 6.98 -20.71 36.86
N HIS A 443 7.71 -19.73 36.30
CA HIS A 443 7.42 -18.32 36.45
C HIS A 443 7.53 -17.59 35.11
N VAL A 444 6.74 -16.52 34.97
CA VAL A 444 6.79 -15.58 33.85
C VAL A 444 7.00 -14.16 34.35
N ASN A 445 7.60 -13.34 33.49
CA ASN A 445 7.60 -11.89 33.63
C ASN A 445 6.29 -11.34 33.08
N VAL A 446 5.62 -10.46 33.82
CA VAL A 446 4.35 -9.85 33.41
C VAL A 446 4.42 -8.33 33.53
N GLY A 447 4.01 -7.63 32.49
CA GLY A 447 3.79 -6.18 32.48
C GLY A 447 2.34 -5.84 32.17
N LEU A 448 1.82 -4.75 32.74
CA LEU A 448 0.59 -4.09 32.31
C LEU A 448 0.96 -2.71 31.79
N THR A 449 0.75 -2.46 30.50
CA THR A 449 1.04 -1.17 29.86
C THR A 449 -0.23 -0.60 29.25
N GLY A 450 -0.39 0.71 29.28
CA GLY A 450 -1.51 1.35 28.61
C GLY A 450 -1.59 2.85 28.80
N ALA A 451 -2.72 3.41 28.37
CA ALA A 451 -3.03 4.81 28.55
C ALA A 451 -4.51 5.04 28.90
N TRP A 452 -4.71 6.01 29.78
CA TRP A 452 -6.01 6.57 30.15
C TRP A 452 -6.19 7.94 29.52
N TYR A 453 -7.21 8.11 28.69
CA TYR A 453 -7.46 9.34 27.93
C TYR A 453 -8.56 10.24 28.52
N GLY A 454 -8.92 9.99 29.78
CA GLY A 454 -9.88 10.80 30.52
C GLY A 454 -9.24 11.79 31.47
N ALA A 455 -10.07 12.35 32.35
CA ALA A 455 -9.59 13.25 33.39
C ALA A 455 -8.59 12.50 34.28
N ALA A 456 -7.38 13.06 34.45
CA ALA A 456 -6.27 12.38 35.12
C ALA A 456 -6.60 11.96 36.57
N ASN A 457 -7.41 12.76 37.28
CA ASN A 457 -7.85 12.46 38.65
C ASN A 457 -8.77 11.23 38.76
N LEU A 458 -9.32 10.73 37.66
CA LEU A 458 -10.16 9.52 37.63
C LEU A 458 -9.38 8.25 37.33
N PHE A 459 -8.10 8.35 36.95
CA PHE A 459 -7.30 7.19 36.57
C PHE A 459 -7.19 6.16 37.71
N SER A 460 -6.77 6.60 38.90
CA SER A 460 -6.55 5.70 40.04
C SER A 460 -7.82 4.92 40.42
N SER A 461 -8.99 5.57 40.46
CA SER A 461 -10.26 4.88 40.73
C SER A 461 -10.69 3.95 39.58
N THR A 462 -10.28 4.26 38.35
CA THR A 462 -10.63 3.46 37.17
C THR A 462 -9.87 2.14 37.18
N ILE A 463 -8.57 2.15 37.48
CA ILE A 463 -7.72 0.96 37.42
C ILE A 463 -7.72 0.13 38.71
N ALA A 464 -8.08 0.72 39.85
CA ALA A 464 -8.07 0.07 41.16
C ALA A 464 -8.82 -1.28 41.21
N PRO A 465 -10.02 -1.45 40.61
CA PRO A 465 -10.71 -2.74 40.60
C PRO A 465 -9.85 -3.87 40.02
N TYR A 466 -9.13 -3.62 38.94
CA TYR A 466 -8.23 -4.60 38.34
C TYR A 466 -7.00 -4.86 39.21
N LEU A 467 -6.27 -3.80 39.61
CA LEU A 467 -5.04 -3.95 40.41
C LEU A 467 -5.29 -4.62 41.77
N SER A 468 -6.47 -4.45 42.36
CA SER A 468 -6.83 -5.10 43.63
C SER A 468 -6.91 -6.63 43.56
N THR A 469 -7.00 -7.19 42.35
CA THR A 469 -6.98 -8.65 42.12
C THR A 469 -5.58 -9.23 41.96
N LEU A 470 -4.56 -8.38 41.91
CA LEU A 470 -3.17 -8.75 41.65
C LEU A 470 -2.29 -8.49 42.88
N PRO A 471 -1.15 -9.20 43.01
CA PRO A 471 -0.16 -8.84 44.01
C PRO A 471 0.43 -7.45 43.74
N THR A 472 1.04 -6.86 44.76
CA THR A 472 1.79 -5.60 44.62
C THR A 472 2.84 -5.73 43.50
N PRO A 473 2.88 -4.79 42.54
CA PRO A 473 3.86 -4.81 41.45
C PRO A 473 5.28 -4.60 41.98
N SER A 474 6.25 -5.24 41.31
CA SER A 474 7.68 -5.03 41.54
C SER A 474 8.09 -3.58 41.26
N TRP A 475 7.46 -2.97 40.26
CA TRP A 475 7.65 -1.56 39.90
C TRP A 475 6.42 -0.99 39.20
N SER A 476 6.28 0.33 39.23
CA SER A 476 5.23 1.03 38.48
C SER A 476 5.67 2.44 38.07
N THR A 477 5.25 2.87 36.88
CA THR A 477 5.46 4.22 36.36
C THR A 477 4.12 4.77 35.89
N ILE A 478 3.70 5.91 36.44
CA ILE A 478 2.46 6.60 36.08
C ILE A 478 2.81 8.02 35.64
N THR A 479 2.55 8.33 34.37
CA THR A 479 2.97 9.59 33.74
C THR A 479 1.77 10.30 33.12
N PRO A 480 1.14 11.24 33.85
CA PRO A 480 0.18 12.18 33.28
C PRO A 480 0.86 13.14 32.29
N GLY A 481 0.16 13.51 31.23
CA GLY A 481 0.66 14.41 30.21
C GLY A 481 -0.40 14.75 29.15
N SER A 482 0.08 15.25 28.01
CA SER A 482 -0.75 15.47 26.82
C SER A 482 -0.91 14.20 25.99
N TYR A 483 -1.86 14.20 25.05
CA TYR A 483 -2.00 13.12 24.07
C TYR A 483 -0.68 12.79 23.36
N ILE A 484 0.02 13.78 22.81
CA ILE A 484 1.26 13.52 22.07
C ILE A 484 2.39 13.02 22.96
N ASN A 485 2.42 13.41 24.25
CA ASN A 485 3.36 12.81 25.20
C ASN A 485 3.06 11.32 25.39
N SER A 486 1.78 10.92 25.46
CA SER A 486 1.43 9.49 25.55
C SER A 486 1.90 8.72 24.31
N VAL A 487 1.69 9.26 23.11
CA VAL A 487 2.17 8.64 21.86
C VAL A 487 3.69 8.50 21.87
N SER A 488 4.41 9.54 22.33
CA SER A 488 5.88 9.50 22.43
C SER A 488 6.40 8.49 23.46
N ILE A 489 5.74 8.35 24.61
CA ILE A 489 6.14 7.39 25.65
C ILE A 489 5.88 5.96 25.18
N LEU A 490 4.70 5.73 24.59
CA LEU A 490 4.27 4.41 24.12
C LEU A 490 4.96 3.98 22.81
N ALA A 491 5.67 4.87 22.12
CA ALA A 491 6.54 4.56 21.00
C ALA A 491 7.85 3.86 21.40
N ASN A 492 8.01 3.47 22.67
CA ASN A 492 9.20 2.83 23.22
C ASN A 492 10.48 3.59 22.86
N SER A 493 10.41 4.91 23.00
CA SER A 493 11.50 5.86 22.77
C SER A 493 11.99 5.98 21.33
N GLN A 494 11.27 5.40 20.36
CA GLN A 494 11.46 5.74 18.96
C GLN A 494 10.99 7.18 18.70
N PRO A 495 11.74 7.98 17.93
CA PRO A 495 11.32 9.35 17.63
C PRO A 495 10.05 9.33 16.78
N LEU A 496 9.09 10.19 17.13
CA LEU A 496 7.86 10.34 16.34
C LEU A 496 8.13 10.91 14.95
N ASN A 497 9.13 11.81 14.83
CA ASN A 497 9.57 12.28 13.52
C ASN A 497 10.47 11.22 12.88
N THR A 498 9.91 10.49 11.92
CA THR A 498 10.58 9.32 11.35
C THR A 498 11.70 9.68 10.37
N SER A 499 11.88 10.97 10.06
CA SER A 499 13.03 11.45 9.27
C SER A 499 14.29 11.67 10.10
N THR A 500 14.20 11.64 11.44
CA THR A 500 15.34 11.98 12.31
C THR A 500 16.19 10.80 12.73
N ALA A 501 15.71 9.57 12.52
CA ALA A 501 16.48 8.36 12.78
C ALA A 501 16.13 7.26 11.78
N THR A 502 17.11 6.43 11.49
CA THR A 502 16.91 5.20 10.73
C THR A 502 16.24 4.16 11.61
N GLU A 503 15.24 3.49 11.05
CA GLU A 503 14.58 2.39 11.72
C GLU A 503 15.52 1.19 11.86
N THR A 504 15.50 0.54 13.02
CA THR A 504 16.16 -0.75 13.22
C THR A 504 15.31 -1.86 12.60
N ARG A 505 15.97 -2.93 12.14
CA ARG A 505 15.30 -4.11 11.58
C ARG A 505 15.36 -5.25 12.57
N ASN A 506 14.53 -6.27 12.35
CA ASN A 506 14.44 -7.43 13.23
C ASN A 506 14.37 -8.72 12.41
N THR A 507 14.87 -9.84 12.95
CA THR A 507 14.67 -11.19 12.39
C THR A 507 13.75 -11.99 13.29
N PHE A 508 12.53 -12.26 12.84
CA PHE A 508 11.50 -12.80 13.73
C PHE A 508 10.44 -13.64 13.02
N TYR A 509 9.63 -14.33 13.83
CA TYR A 509 8.38 -14.96 13.45
C TYR A 509 7.28 -14.51 14.42
N THR A 510 6.06 -14.41 13.90
CA THR A 510 4.90 -13.96 14.67
C THR A 510 3.69 -14.82 14.40
N LYS A 511 2.82 -14.89 15.38
CA LYS A 511 1.44 -15.35 15.20
C LYS A 511 0.49 -14.34 15.83
N SER A 512 -0.79 -14.46 15.51
CA SER A 512 -1.83 -13.72 16.21
C SER A 512 -3.06 -14.58 16.48
N LEU A 513 -3.77 -14.25 17.55
CA LEU A 513 -5.03 -14.87 17.93
C LEU A 513 -6.02 -13.79 18.38
N MET A 514 -7.22 -13.78 17.81
CA MET A 514 -8.30 -12.89 18.23
C MET A 514 -9.36 -13.71 18.97
N THR A 515 -9.56 -13.42 20.26
CA THR A 515 -10.47 -14.18 21.12
C THR A 515 -11.89 -13.60 21.07
N PRO A 516 -12.95 -14.43 21.01
CA PRO A 516 -14.30 -13.92 20.87
C PRO A 516 -14.83 -13.28 22.17
N SER A 517 -15.48 -12.13 22.08
CA SER A 517 -15.99 -11.44 23.28
C SER A 517 -17.20 -12.13 23.90
N GLY A 518 -18.05 -12.78 23.09
CA GLY A 518 -19.16 -13.57 23.59
C GLY A 518 -18.76 -14.91 24.25
N SER A 519 -17.52 -15.37 24.03
CA SER A 519 -17.00 -16.62 24.59
C SER A 519 -15.51 -16.46 24.92
N PRO A 520 -15.14 -15.70 25.96
CA PRO A 520 -13.74 -15.43 26.31
C PRO A 520 -12.96 -16.72 26.62
N MET A 521 -11.63 -16.62 26.76
CA MET A 521 -10.78 -17.77 27.07
C MET A 521 -11.24 -18.43 28.38
N SER A 522 -11.33 -19.76 28.37
CA SER A 522 -11.63 -20.56 29.56
C SER A 522 -10.47 -20.51 30.55
N SER A 523 -10.73 -20.77 31.83
CA SER A 523 -9.67 -20.89 32.84
C SER A 523 -8.63 -21.95 32.46
N ALA A 524 -9.07 -23.07 31.89
CA ALA A 524 -8.19 -24.13 31.40
C ALA A 524 -7.29 -23.66 30.25
N ALA A 525 -7.83 -22.88 29.30
CA ALA A 525 -7.04 -22.32 28.20
C ALA A 525 -6.02 -21.28 28.69
N ILE A 526 -6.41 -20.43 29.65
CA ILE A 526 -5.51 -19.44 30.26
C ILE A 526 -4.37 -20.15 31.02
N GLU A 527 -4.69 -21.13 31.85
CA GLU A 527 -3.69 -21.87 32.64
C GLU A 527 -2.73 -22.65 31.74
N ALA A 528 -3.24 -23.33 30.71
CA ALA A 528 -2.41 -24.03 29.73
C ALA A 528 -1.47 -23.08 28.99
N PHE A 529 -1.97 -21.90 28.62
CA PHE A 529 -1.18 -20.87 27.94
C PHE A 529 -0.05 -20.33 28.80
N VAL A 530 -0.35 -19.93 30.04
CA VAL A 530 0.66 -19.44 30.98
C VAL A 530 1.65 -20.54 31.36
N THR A 531 1.19 -21.79 31.53
CA THR A 531 2.06 -22.94 31.78
C THR A 531 3.03 -23.17 30.61
N TYR A 532 2.56 -23.07 29.37
CA TYR A 532 3.42 -23.19 28.19
C TYR A 532 4.48 -22.10 28.15
N MET A 533 4.10 -20.83 28.41
CA MET A 533 5.06 -19.71 28.50
C MET A 533 6.08 -19.89 29.63
N ALA A 534 5.64 -20.33 30.81
CA ALA A 534 6.52 -20.54 31.97
C ALA A 534 7.51 -21.70 31.75
N THR A 535 7.09 -22.76 31.07
CA THR A 535 7.90 -23.97 30.88
C THR A 535 8.68 -23.93 29.56
N GLN A 536 7.99 -24.02 28.43
CA GLN A 536 8.61 -24.04 27.10
C GLN A 536 9.23 -22.68 26.77
N GLY A 537 8.59 -21.59 27.17
CA GLY A 537 9.15 -20.25 27.00
C GLY A 537 10.42 -20.02 27.82
N PHE A 538 10.55 -20.63 29.01
CA PHE A 538 11.81 -20.60 29.77
C PHE A 538 12.92 -21.37 29.06
N SER A 539 12.59 -22.50 28.43
CA SER A 539 13.54 -23.35 27.70
C SER A 539 13.86 -22.89 26.28
N SER A 540 13.08 -21.97 25.71
CA SER A 540 13.31 -21.46 24.36
C SER A 540 14.58 -20.61 24.28
N ASP A 541 15.34 -20.78 23.21
CA ASP A 541 16.52 -19.96 22.89
C ASP A 541 16.16 -18.65 22.16
N THR A 542 14.89 -18.45 21.81
CA THR A 542 14.42 -17.19 21.21
C THR A 542 14.25 -16.08 22.26
N ASP A 543 14.40 -14.84 21.83
CA ASP A 543 13.91 -13.67 22.55
C ASP A 543 12.43 -13.48 22.21
N TRP A 544 11.53 -13.68 23.18
CA TRP A 544 10.09 -13.70 22.93
C TRP A 544 9.32 -12.81 23.90
N PHE A 545 8.20 -12.30 23.39
CA PHE A 545 7.17 -11.66 24.19
C PHE A 545 5.78 -12.03 23.63
N VAL A 546 4.76 -11.89 24.49
CA VAL A 546 3.36 -12.00 24.08
C VAL A 546 2.58 -10.81 24.61
N GLU A 547 1.88 -10.11 23.72
CA GLU A 547 0.98 -9.02 24.07
C GLU A 547 -0.46 -9.53 24.04
N VAL A 548 -1.17 -9.44 25.16
CA VAL A 548 -2.62 -9.65 25.28
C VAL A 548 -3.28 -8.28 25.31
N GLU A 549 -3.65 -7.79 24.13
CA GLU A 549 -4.16 -6.45 23.88
C GLU A 549 -5.66 -6.38 24.22
N LEU A 550 -6.06 -5.44 25.08
CA LEU A 550 -7.47 -5.17 25.36
C LEU A 550 -8.12 -4.47 24.15
N TYR A 551 -8.75 -5.28 23.31
CA TYR A 551 -9.39 -4.86 22.07
C TYR A 551 -10.86 -4.46 22.31
N GLY A 552 -11.60 -5.35 22.98
CA GLY A 552 -13.03 -5.27 23.10
C GLY A 552 -13.55 -4.99 24.50
N GLY A 553 -14.60 -5.73 24.86
CA GLY A 553 -15.34 -5.59 26.11
C GLY A 553 -16.42 -4.50 26.03
N SER A 554 -17.10 -4.32 27.15
CA SER A 554 -18.16 -3.32 27.27
C SER A 554 -17.64 -1.93 26.91
N ASN A 555 -18.45 -1.16 26.19
CA ASN A 555 -18.14 0.19 25.68
C ASN A 555 -17.01 0.29 24.65
N SER A 556 -16.45 -0.82 24.13
CA SER A 556 -15.48 -0.71 23.03
C SER A 556 -16.16 -0.25 21.74
N ALA A 557 -15.67 0.86 21.20
CA ALA A 557 -16.09 1.37 19.90
C ALA A 557 -15.80 0.39 18.76
N ILE A 558 -14.82 -0.52 18.93
CA ILE A 558 -14.52 -1.57 17.95
C ILE A 558 -15.67 -2.58 17.87
N ASN A 559 -16.16 -3.08 19.02
CA ASN A 559 -17.28 -4.03 19.07
C ASN A 559 -18.61 -3.37 18.65
N ALA A 560 -18.74 -2.05 18.80
CA ALA A 560 -19.93 -1.31 18.41
C ALA A 560 -20.11 -1.16 16.89
N VAL A 561 -19.04 -1.37 16.10
CA VAL A 561 -19.14 -1.34 14.64
C VAL A 561 -19.86 -2.59 14.13
N PRO A 562 -20.95 -2.46 13.33
CA PRO A 562 -21.63 -3.61 12.76
C PRO A 562 -20.70 -4.50 11.95
N LEU A 563 -20.85 -5.83 12.11
CA LEU A 563 -19.99 -6.85 11.49
C LEU A 563 -19.79 -6.59 9.99
N ASP A 564 -20.88 -6.44 9.24
CA ASP A 564 -20.84 -6.33 7.78
C ASP A 564 -20.50 -4.92 7.26
N LEU A 565 -20.22 -3.94 8.14
CA LEU A 565 -19.96 -2.55 7.70
C LEU A 565 -18.64 -2.42 6.91
N THR A 566 -17.66 -3.29 7.19
CA THR A 566 -16.34 -3.30 6.56
C THR A 566 -15.89 -4.74 6.28
N ALA A 567 -14.85 -4.93 5.47
CA ALA A 567 -14.29 -6.26 5.24
C ALA A 567 -13.66 -6.89 6.50
N PHE A 568 -13.25 -6.07 7.47
CA PHE A 568 -12.72 -6.53 8.75
C PHE A 568 -13.77 -7.33 9.55
N ALA A 569 -13.61 -8.65 9.58
CA ALA A 569 -14.62 -9.60 10.06
C ALA A 569 -14.58 -9.88 11.57
N LYS A 570 -13.60 -9.34 12.31
CA LYS A 570 -13.35 -9.70 13.72
C LYS A 570 -13.86 -8.62 14.67
N ARG A 571 -15.15 -8.28 14.55
CA ARG A 571 -15.83 -7.27 15.39
C ARG A 571 -16.22 -7.80 16.77
N ASP A 572 -16.48 -9.09 16.92
CA ASP A 572 -16.74 -9.72 18.23
C ASP A 572 -15.43 -10.18 18.91
N THR A 573 -14.44 -9.31 19.05
CA THR A 573 -13.15 -9.67 19.67
C THR A 573 -13.01 -9.01 21.04
N LEU A 574 -12.56 -9.78 22.05
CA LEU A 574 -12.18 -9.27 23.38
C LEU A 574 -10.69 -8.95 23.43
N PHE A 575 -9.84 -9.93 23.11
CA PHE A 575 -8.39 -9.74 23.03
C PHE A 575 -7.88 -10.02 21.63
N THR A 576 -6.96 -9.20 21.19
CA THR A 576 -5.98 -9.62 20.20
C THR A 576 -4.74 -10.05 20.98
N ILE A 577 -4.18 -11.20 20.64
CA ILE A 577 -2.95 -11.71 21.24
C ILE A 577 -1.90 -11.75 20.15
N GLN A 578 -0.82 -10.98 20.31
CA GLN A 578 0.35 -11.02 19.44
C GLN A 578 1.42 -11.91 20.07
N PHE A 579 1.82 -12.95 19.35
CA PHE A 579 2.93 -13.81 19.74
C PHE A 579 4.15 -13.44 18.91
N TYR A 580 5.27 -13.16 19.57
CA TYR A 580 6.46 -12.69 18.89
C TYR A 580 7.69 -13.42 19.42
N ALA A 581 8.51 -13.93 18.49
CA ALA A 581 9.79 -14.51 18.81
C ALA A 581 10.84 -14.02 17.80
N SER A 582 11.92 -13.44 18.31
CA SER A 582 13.09 -12.99 17.58
C SER A 582 14.25 -13.95 17.75
N SER A 583 15.17 -13.92 16.78
CA SER A 583 16.50 -14.48 16.98
C SER A 583 17.30 -13.64 17.99
N GLU A 584 18.37 -14.22 18.51
CA GLU A 584 19.33 -13.52 19.36
C GLU A 584 19.88 -12.26 18.65
N ASP A 585 19.90 -11.14 19.38
CA ASP A 585 20.34 -9.82 18.90
C ASP A 585 19.63 -9.33 17.62
N ASP A 586 18.44 -9.87 17.32
CA ASP A 586 17.62 -9.56 16.13
C ASP A 586 18.27 -9.93 14.77
N LEU A 587 19.32 -10.76 14.76
CA LEU A 587 20.13 -11.08 13.57
C LEU A 587 19.72 -12.39 12.87
N PRO A 588 19.85 -12.50 11.54
CA PRO A 588 19.62 -13.75 10.83
C PRO A 588 20.75 -14.79 11.05
N PRO A 589 20.47 -16.10 10.92
CA PRO A 589 19.18 -16.70 10.54
C PRO A 589 18.17 -16.79 11.71
N TYR A 590 16.88 -16.86 11.38
CA TYR A 590 15.83 -17.13 12.37
C TYR A 590 15.92 -18.59 12.87
N PRO A 591 15.83 -18.86 14.19
CA PRO A 591 15.92 -20.20 14.75
C PRO A 591 14.70 -21.07 14.39
N ALA A 592 14.95 -22.30 13.93
CA ALA A 592 13.91 -23.18 13.36
C ALA A 592 12.89 -23.70 14.39
N ASP A 593 13.30 -23.91 15.63
CA ASP A 593 12.44 -24.29 16.75
C ASP A 593 11.46 -23.17 17.13
N GLY A 594 11.82 -21.90 16.88
CA GLY A 594 10.97 -20.72 17.09
C GLY A 594 9.61 -20.80 16.39
N PHE A 595 9.52 -21.47 15.22
CA PHE A 595 8.24 -21.71 14.54
C PHE A 595 7.33 -22.61 15.38
N SER A 596 7.83 -23.80 15.74
CA SER A 596 7.09 -24.79 16.54
C SER A 596 6.76 -24.28 17.95
N PHE A 597 7.60 -23.40 18.49
CA PHE A 597 7.38 -22.76 19.78
C PHE A 597 6.16 -21.84 19.76
N LEU A 598 6.05 -20.94 18.77
CA LEU A 598 4.86 -20.09 18.66
C LEU A 598 3.61 -20.89 18.29
N ASP A 599 3.74 -21.92 17.44
CA ASP A 599 2.63 -22.84 17.14
C ASP A 599 2.11 -23.54 18.41
N GLY A 600 3.02 -23.97 19.29
CA GLY A 600 2.70 -24.57 20.58
C GLY A 600 2.02 -23.58 21.54
N MET A 601 2.46 -22.33 21.59
CA MET A 601 1.77 -21.29 22.37
C MET A 601 0.32 -21.11 21.90
N VAL A 602 0.10 -20.93 20.60
CA VAL A 602 -1.25 -20.76 20.05
C VAL A 602 -2.10 -22.02 20.28
N SER A 603 -1.51 -23.20 20.08
CA SER A 603 -2.18 -24.49 20.27
C SER A 603 -2.57 -24.74 21.74
N SER A 604 -1.79 -24.24 22.70
CA SER A 604 -2.10 -24.35 24.13
C SER A 604 -3.42 -23.65 24.50
N ILE A 605 -3.76 -22.56 23.79
CA ILE A 605 -5.04 -21.87 23.96
C ILE A 605 -6.15 -22.62 23.22
N ILE A 606 -5.97 -22.88 21.93
CA ILE A 606 -7.03 -23.42 21.06
C ILE A 606 -7.44 -24.82 21.51
N SER A 607 -6.49 -25.69 21.85
CA SER A 607 -6.77 -27.08 22.25
C SER A 607 -7.48 -27.18 23.60
N ASN A 608 -7.44 -26.12 24.40
CA ASN A 608 -8.11 -26.02 25.70
C ASN A 608 -9.34 -25.09 25.65
N SER A 609 -9.73 -24.68 24.44
CA SER A 609 -10.93 -23.89 24.16
C SER A 609 -12.05 -24.79 23.60
N PRO A 610 -13.31 -24.32 23.58
CA PRO A 610 -14.42 -25.08 23.02
C PRO A 610 -14.16 -25.53 21.56
N VAL A 611 -14.68 -26.71 21.17
CA VAL A 611 -14.46 -27.29 19.82
C VAL A 611 -14.85 -26.35 18.67
N ASN A 612 -15.83 -25.47 18.88
CA ASN A 612 -16.29 -24.47 17.91
C ASN A 612 -15.98 -23.04 18.37
N TRP A 613 -14.86 -22.83 19.07
CA TRP A 613 -14.47 -21.50 19.55
C TRP A 613 -14.23 -20.57 18.35
N SER A 614 -15.00 -19.48 18.27
CA SER A 614 -15.01 -18.57 17.11
C SER A 614 -13.84 -17.57 17.13
N TYR A 615 -12.62 -18.09 17.22
CA TYR A 615 -11.41 -17.27 17.22
C TYR A 615 -11.05 -16.77 15.80
N GLY A 616 -10.07 -15.88 15.74
CA GLY A 616 -9.52 -15.36 14.49
C GLY A 616 -8.02 -15.12 14.56
N ALA A 617 -7.48 -14.51 13.52
CA ALA A 617 -6.12 -13.98 13.46
C ALA A 617 -6.17 -12.53 12.94
N HIS A 618 -5.12 -11.75 13.21
CA HIS A 618 -5.05 -10.33 12.86
C HIS A 618 -4.06 -10.09 11.70
N LEU A 619 -4.55 -9.51 10.59
CA LEU A 619 -3.74 -9.31 9.38
C LEU A 619 -2.61 -8.28 9.51
N ASN A 620 -2.62 -7.38 10.49
CA ASN A 620 -1.42 -6.56 10.74
C ASN A 620 -0.29 -7.38 11.40
N TYR A 621 -0.62 -8.51 12.03
CA TYR A 621 0.31 -9.48 12.61
C TYR A 621 0.32 -10.75 11.76
N ILE A 622 0.58 -10.55 10.47
CA ILE A 622 0.42 -11.55 9.42
C ILE A 622 1.39 -12.72 9.58
N ASP A 623 0.84 -13.93 9.46
CA ASP A 623 1.54 -15.21 9.59
C ASP A 623 1.51 -15.94 8.23
N ASP A 624 2.70 -16.20 7.67
CA ASP A 624 2.94 -16.91 6.41
C ASP A 624 2.77 -18.44 6.52
N MET A 625 2.62 -18.97 7.73
CA MET A 625 2.53 -20.40 8.03
C MET A 625 1.10 -20.85 8.42
N LEU A 626 0.09 -19.97 8.40
CA LEU A 626 -1.31 -20.34 8.71
C LEU A 626 -1.92 -21.36 7.75
N GLY A 627 -1.34 -21.54 6.56
CA GLY A 627 -1.78 -22.50 5.57
C GLY A 627 -3.22 -22.28 5.10
N ALA A 628 -3.93 -23.37 4.81
CA ALA A 628 -5.26 -23.35 4.19
C ALA A 628 -6.35 -22.66 5.03
N ASN A 629 -6.14 -22.51 6.35
CA ASN A 629 -7.12 -21.88 7.25
C ASN A 629 -7.02 -20.36 7.29
N ALA A 630 -6.02 -19.75 6.65
CA ALA A 630 -5.77 -18.31 6.71
C ALA A 630 -7.00 -17.47 6.34
N SER A 631 -7.72 -17.82 5.28
CA SER A 631 -8.90 -17.07 4.84
C SER A 631 -10.04 -17.07 5.86
N ALA A 632 -10.29 -18.23 6.49
CA ALA A 632 -11.29 -18.35 7.55
C ALA A 632 -10.91 -17.56 8.81
N LEU A 633 -9.62 -17.60 9.19
CA LEU A 633 -9.11 -16.91 10.38
C LEU A 633 -9.03 -15.40 10.20
N TYR A 634 -8.71 -14.89 9.01
CA TYR A 634 -8.61 -13.45 8.74
C TYR A 634 -9.93 -12.83 8.32
N TYR A 635 -10.67 -13.47 7.41
CA TYR A 635 -11.85 -12.88 6.77
C TYR A 635 -13.17 -13.56 7.16
N GLY A 636 -13.15 -14.77 7.68
CA GLY A 636 -14.35 -15.49 8.11
C GLY A 636 -15.43 -15.56 7.01
N SER A 637 -16.67 -15.26 7.37
CA SER A 637 -17.82 -15.26 6.44
C SER A 637 -17.71 -14.21 5.32
N HIS A 638 -16.85 -13.20 5.46
CA HIS A 638 -16.68 -12.15 4.44
C HIS A 638 -15.85 -12.60 3.24
N TYR A 639 -15.14 -13.73 3.32
CA TYR A 639 -14.19 -14.15 2.27
C TYR A 639 -14.86 -14.34 0.91
N ALA A 640 -16.03 -14.98 0.85
CA ALA A 640 -16.73 -15.21 -0.43
C ALA A 640 -17.12 -13.90 -1.15
N ARG A 641 -17.52 -12.87 -0.38
CA ARG A 641 -17.80 -11.53 -0.93
C ARG A 641 -16.52 -10.87 -1.43
N LEU A 642 -15.44 -10.99 -0.66
CA LEU A 642 -14.12 -10.48 -1.07
C LEU A 642 -13.65 -11.11 -2.38
N GLN A 643 -13.77 -12.43 -2.55
CA GLN A 643 -13.42 -13.13 -3.79
C GLN A 643 -14.26 -12.63 -4.97
N SER A 644 -15.57 -12.45 -4.77
CA SER A 644 -16.46 -11.93 -5.82
C SER A 644 -16.06 -10.53 -6.28
N ILE A 645 -15.69 -9.64 -5.33
CA ILE A 645 -15.20 -8.29 -5.65
C ILE A 645 -13.84 -8.36 -6.34
N LYS A 646 -12.94 -9.24 -5.87
CA LYS A 646 -11.59 -9.44 -6.41
C LYS A 646 -11.65 -9.90 -7.87
N ALA A 647 -12.47 -10.89 -8.17
CA ALA A 647 -12.68 -11.39 -9.54
C ALA A 647 -13.20 -10.30 -10.49
N ALA A 648 -14.01 -9.37 -10.00
CA ALA A 648 -14.52 -8.26 -10.80
C ALA A 648 -13.49 -7.13 -11.03
N MET A 649 -12.66 -6.83 -10.02
CA MET A 649 -11.77 -5.66 -10.03
C MET A 649 -10.33 -5.95 -10.45
N ASP A 650 -9.87 -7.19 -10.24
CA ASP A 650 -8.51 -7.64 -10.56
C ASP A 650 -8.52 -9.08 -11.08
N PRO A 651 -9.11 -9.33 -12.28
CA PRO A 651 -9.25 -10.67 -12.85
C PRO A 651 -7.90 -11.30 -13.24
N LEU A 652 -6.82 -10.51 -13.33
CA LEU A 652 -5.47 -10.98 -13.65
C LEU A 652 -4.64 -11.27 -12.40
N ASP A 653 -5.21 -11.04 -11.21
CA ASP A 653 -4.54 -11.18 -9.92
C ASP A 653 -3.20 -10.42 -9.87
N THR A 654 -3.24 -9.17 -10.36
CA THR A 654 -2.12 -8.21 -10.32
C THR A 654 -1.70 -7.96 -8.88
N PHE A 655 -2.66 -7.75 -7.98
CA PHE A 655 -2.45 -7.49 -6.55
C PHE A 655 -2.53 -8.77 -5.72
N ARG A 656 -1.77 -9.80 -6.14
CA ARG A 656 -1.63 -11.05 -5.38
C ARG A 656 -0.58 -10.93 -4.29
N PHE A 657 -0.72 -11.69 -3.21
CA PHE A 657 0.34 -11.95 -2.22
C PHE A 657 -0.02 -13.22 -1.41
N PRO A 658 0.92 -13.86 -0.68
CA PRO A 658 0.77 -15.24 -0.17
C PRO A 658 -0.45 -15.57 0.71
N VAL A 659 -1.10 -14.58 1.33
CA VAL A 659 -2.32 -14.76 2.16
C VAL A 659 -3.43 -13.74 1.83
N GLY A 660 -3.37 -13.20 0.61
CA GLY A 660 -4.38 -12.26 0.09
C GLY A 660 -5.68 -12.94 -0.32
N VAL A 661 -6.63 -12.13 -0.77
CA VAL A 661 -7.86 -12.61 -1.42
C VAL A 661 -7.51 -13.05 -2.85
N SER A 662 -7.79 -14.31 -3.18
CA SER A 662 -7.62 -14.83 -4.54
C SER A 662 -8.87 -14.61 -5.39
N THR A 663 -8.69 -14.62 -6.72
CA THR A 663 -9.79 -14.65 -7.69
C THR A 663 -10.55 -15.97 -7.67
#